data_AF-A0A9X8DK33-F1
#
_entry.id   AF-A0A9X8DK33-F1
#
_cell.length_a   1.000
_cell.length_b   1.000
_cell.length_c   1.000
_cell.angle_alpha   90.00
_cell.angle_beta   90.00
_cell.angle_gamma   90.00
#
_symmetry.space_group_name_H-M   'P 1'
#
loop_
_entity.id
_entity.type
_entity.pdbx_description
1 polymer ?
#
loop_
_entity_poly.entity_id
_entity_poly.type
_entity_poly.pdbx_seq_one_letter_code
_entity_poly.pdbx_strand_id
1 'polypeptide(L)'
;MKNVLVSRSTKMINNGYSWFVTFAGDTSDAALLRVTSALTLGSIASTVTTPRAQGEIRMIYVSAMSTISGTFKMNLGGVDSPPLAWNSTATDMKAALEMLYTSVNVTRSPLFATSYNYLGDGYGWFVTFASDTGTARTLTFIPMTLTTASSTAAVVNWILVTPGTSTPLSGTFQLSYLGYSTTSLAFNEGASSVQSALNLLPSVGNVVVTRSVADPNMGYSWSITFLPNPAKANVQQRGDFQPLGYMSALSGTAASISITEVMKGSFLDGSFALISGSQVTRPIAYNAAADVVQNALQTSFDWATSVAVTRTSVNAAGGYTYAMTFPAGLGVVELLGVDTTLLLGTQATVTVQTTQPGVNPVSGVFTLDFNGAVTSPLAFNATSVQLQTALETLPTIANVDVTQTQSSGGNGNSWQVTFLSTSGAPLNVGDLPLLGLNPVRLHGTQIVANVTKVQSAVTALSVSVNGQDWTSDNVGFRYDSDMLVQQVSPALGPVTGGTRVVLRGLRFVNMTMWCLFGNATTGVEYISATTVVCSSPPQGSSTSVFVKLLSASSASLMETMSDSVAVFHYYPTISFTTMTPAFGSSSMATHVRIEGAYFVNTSRLTCRYTTYIPSLATYVHQSVLATFVSSTEIGCIVPSLKSSFPKSGSTWANHVAASSTAVEVSNNGQDYSVHPTNFTTLPDFQASALAPSTGPLGGGT
;
A
#
# COMPACT_ATOMS: atom_id res chain seq x y z
N MET A 1 31.24 -10.74 -51.14
CA MET A 1 30.14 -10.15 -50.36
C MET A 1 30.58 -8.78 -49.88
N LYS A 2 30.07 -7.70 -50.47
CA LYS A 2 30.30 -6.33 -49.99
C LYS A 2 29.18 -6.01 -49.01
N ASN A 3 29.50 -5.41 -47.86
CA ASN A 3 28.58 -5.04 -46.76
C ASN A 3 27.99 -6.22 -45.97
N VAL A 4 28.81 -6.83 -45.12
CA VAL A 4 28.36 -7.78 -44.10
C VAL A 4 28.42 -7.08 -42.73
N LEU A 5 27.27 -7.00 -42.06
CA LEU A 5 27.17 -6.51 -40.68
C LEU A 5 27.03 -7.72 -39.76
N VAL A 6 27.92 -7.85 -38.79
CA VAL A 6 27.88 -8.93 -37.80
C VAL A 6 27.63 -8.34 -36.43
N SER A 7 26.62 -8.84 -35.73
CA SER A 7 26.35 -8.49 -34.33
C SER A 7 26.16 -9.74 -33.48
N ARG A 8 26.36 -9.62 -32.17
CA ARG A 8 26.15 -10.72 -31.22
C ARG A 8 25.10 -10.34 -30.18
N SER A 9 24.45 -11.34 -29.59
CA SER A 9 23.55 -11.13 -28.46
C SER A 9 24.28 -10.45 -27.29
N THR A 10 23.58 -9.53 -26.62
CA THR A 10 24.13 -8.79 -25.47
C THR A 10 24.15 -9.61 -24.18
N LYS A 11 23.35 -10.68 -24.13
CA LYS A 11 23.31 -11.66 -23.03
C LYS A 11 23.68 -13.04 -23.55
N MET A 12 24.35 -13.82 -22.71
CA MET A 12 24.61 -15.23 -22.96
C MET A 12 23.30 -16.02 -22.83
N ILE A 13 23.09 -16.95 -23.76
CA ILE A 13 21.97 -17.88 -23.76
C ILE A 13 22.59 -19.27 -23.78
N ASN A 14 22.28 -20.11 -22.78
CA ASN A 14 22.81 -21.48 -22.65
C ASN A 14 24.35 -21.58 -22.82
N ASN A 15 25.09 -20.75 -22.10
CA ASN A 15 26.57 -20.67 -22.14
C ASN A 15 27.18 -20.31 -23.50
N GLY A 16 26.40 -19.78 -24.44
CA GLY A 16 26.86 -19.29 -25.74
C GLY A 16 26.34 -17.90 -26.09
N TYR A 17 26.93 -17.30 -27.13
CA TYR A 17 26.43 -16.07 -27.75
C TYR A 17 25.74 -16.42 -29.08
N SER A 18 24.59 -15.81 -29.34
CA SER A 18 23.96 -15.87 -30.65
C SER A 18 24.60 -14.83 -31.55
N TRP A 19 25.00 -15.22 -32.76
CA TRP A 19 25.59 -14.34 -33.76
C TRP A 19 24.59 -14.07 -34.88
N PHE A 20 24.42 -12.81 -35.23
CA PHE A 20 23.57 -12.34 -36.32
C PHE A 20 24.47 -11.83 -37.44
N VAL A 21 24.37 -12.42 -38.62
CA VAL A 21 25.10 -12.00 -39.82
C VAL A 21 24.08 -11.43 -40.80
N THR A 22 24.19 -10.14 -41.09
CA THR A 22 23.28 -9.40 -41.95
C THR A 22 24.02 -8.98 -43.22
N PHE A 23 23.53 -9.41 -44.38
CA PHE A 23 24.04 -9.00 -45.69
C PHE A 23 23.25 -7.78 -46.15
N ALA A 24 23.90 -6.63 -46.29
CA ALA A 24 23.24 -5.38 -46.63
C ALA A 24 23.52 -4.98 -48.09
N GLY A 25 22.56 -5.25 -48.99
CA GLY A 25 22.59 -4.73 -50.37
C GLY A 25 22.69 -5.76 -51.49
N ASP A 26 22.62 -7.07 -51.21
CA ASP A 26 22.41 -8.09 -52.23
C ASP A 26 20.96 -8.62 -52.13
N THR A 27 20.19 -8.54 -53.22
CA THR A 27 18.80 -9.02 -53.32
C THR A 27 18.68 -10.46 -53.87
N SER A 28 19.79 -11.19 -53.90
CA SER A 28 19.83 -12.60 -54.33
C SER A 28 20.18 -13.53 -53.16
N ASP A 29 19.70 -14.77 -53.20
CA ASP A 29 19.96 -15.77 -52.16
C ASP A 29 21.46 -15.94 -51.93
N ALA A 30 21.93 -15.60 -50.73
CA ALA A 30 23.30 -15.88 -50.32
C ALA A 30 23.46 -17.39 -50.09
N ALA A 31 24.58 -17.95 -50.57
CA ALA A 31 24.92 -19.34 -50.30
C ALA A 31 24.98 -19.60 -48.77
N LEU A 32 24.55 -20.80 -48.35
CA LEU A 32 24.56 -21.22 -46.95
C LEU A 32 25.95 -21.00 -46.30
N LEU A 33 25.97 -20.28 -45.18
CA LEU A 33 27.16 -20.13 -44.36
C LEU A 33 27.51 -21.49 -43.74
N ARG A 34 28.68 -22.03 -44.09
CA ARG A 34 29.23 -23.23 -43.45
C ARG A 34 30.07 -22.83 -42.25
N VAL A 35 29.75 -23.36 -41.08
CA VAL A 35 30.63 -23.30 -39.92
C VAL A 35 31.77 -24.29 -40.15
N THR A 36 32.98 -23.78 -40.42
CA THR A 36 34.17 -24.63 -40.45
C THR A 36 34.59 -24.89 -39.00
N SER A 37 34.61 -26.17 -38.65
CA SER A 37 34.77 -26.66 -37.28
C SER A 37 36.12 -26.27 -36.67
N ALA A 38 36.10 -25.35 -35.71
CA ALA A 38 37.14 -25.18 -34.70
C ALA A 38 36.56 -24.83 -33.33
N LEU A 39 35.40 -25.41 -32.97
CA LEU A 39 34.86 -25.38 -31.61
C LEU A 39 34.20 -26.73 -31.30
N THR A 40 34.94 -27.58 -30.59
CA THR A 40 34.45 -28.82 -29.98
C THR A 40 34.02 -28.55 -28.56
N LEU A 41 32.72 -28.71 -28.26
CA LEU A 41 32.13 -29.31 -27.05
C LEU A 41 30.62 -29.00 -27.01
N GLY A 42 29.79 -30.05 -27.10
CA GLY A 42 28.35 -29.99 -26.88
C GLY A 42 27.52 -30.43 -28.09
N SER A 43 26.66 -31.42 -27.89
CA SER A 43 25.73 -32.01 -28.85
C SER A 43 25.01 -30.99 -29.72
N ILE A 44 25.33 -31.00 -31.02
CA ILE A 44 24.63 -30.23 -32.05
C ILE A 44 23.28 -30.91 -32.27
N ALA A 45 22.21 -30.30 -31.78
CA ALA A 45 20.87 -30.62 -32.26
C ALA A 45 20.84 -30.25 -33.75
N SER A 46 20.76 -31.24 -34.63
CA SER A 46 20.52 -30.98 -36.06
C SER A 46 19.10 -30.45 -36.19
N THR A 47 18.93 -29.13 -36.14
CA THR A 47 17.71 -28.50 -36.60
C THR A 47 17.69 -28.64 -38.12
N VAL A 48 16.81 -29.50 -38.62
CA VAL A 48 16.34 -29.39 -40.01
C VAL A 48 15.73 -28.00 -40.12
N THR A 49 16.43 -27.07 -40.76
CA THR A 49 15.87 -25.77 -41.11
C THR A 49 14.75 -26.02 -42.11
N THR A 50 13.50 -25.98 -41.65
CA THR A 50 12.36 -25.70 -42.53
C THR A 50 12.69 -24.43 -43.31
N PRO A 51 12.37 -24.34 -44.62
CA PRO A 51 12.54 -23.10 -45.37
C PRO A 51 11.91 -21.98 -44.54
N ARG A 52 12.67 -20.94 -44.19
CA ARG A 52 12.10 -19.78 -43.50
C ARG A 52 11.12 -19.18 -44.49
N ALA A 53 9.83 -19.42 -44.28
CA ALA A 53 8.80 -18.86 -45.13
C ALA A 53 9.02 -17.35 -45.20
N GLN A 54 9.17 -16.84 -46.41
CA GLN A 54 9.28 -15.41 -46.65
C GLN A 54 7.97 -14.77 -46.18
N GLY A 55 8.07 -13.85 -45.21
CA GLY A 55 6.94 -13.04 -44.79
C GLY A 55 6.48 -12.13 -45.92
N GLU A 56 5.18 -11.86 -45.99
CA GLU A 56 4.63 -10.95 -46.99
C GLU A 56 5.39 -9.60 -46.94
N ILE A 57 5.68 -9.05 -48.11
CA ILE A 57 6.25 -7.69 -48.21
C ILE A 57 5.17 -6.79 -48.80
N ARG A 58 4.81 -5.74 -48.06
CA ARG A 58 3.97 -4.65 -48.56
C ARG A 58 4.76 -3.36 -48.63
N MET A 59 4.53 -2.55 -49.65
CA MET A 59 4.91 -1.15 -49.60
C MET A 59 3.68 -0.35 -49.18
N ILE A 60 3.72 0.25 -47.99
CA ILE A 60 2.77 1.27 -47.56
C ILE A 60 3.32 2.60 -48.07
N TYR A 61 2.49 3.45 -48.66
CA TYR A 61 2.95 4.73 -49.19
C TYR A 61 1.99 5.88 -48.92
N VAL A 62 2.56 7.08 -48.83
CA VAL A 62 1.85 8.35 -48.82
C VAL A 62 2.32 9.15 -50.03
N SER A 63 1.40 9.59 -50.90
CA SER A 63 1.74 10.30 -52.15
C SER A 63 0.77 11.42 -52.48
N ALA A 64 1.25 12.51 -53.06
CA ALA A 64 0.43 13.58 -53.64
C ALA A 64 1.19 14.37 -54.72
N MET A 65 0.45 15.04 -55.61
CA MET A 65 1.02 15.88 -56.68
C MET A 65 1.63 17.22 -56.20
N SER A 66 1.51 17.53 -54.90
CA SER A 66 2.05 18.74 -54.26
C SER A 66 2.54 18.43 -52.84
N THR A 67 3.20 19.39 -52.19
CA THR A 67 3.76 19.21 -50.85
C THR A 67 2.72 18.71 -49.85
N ILE A 68 3.07 17.66 -49.10
CA ILE A 68 2.22 16.98 -48.14
C ILE A 68 2.50 17.50 -46.73
N SER A 69 1.46 17.59 -45.89
CA SER A 69 1.60 17.84 -44.46
C SER A 69 0.60 17.01 -43.65
N GLY A 70 0.79 16.93 -42.33
CA GLY A 70 -0.14 16.28 -41.41
C GLY A 70 0.14 14.79 -41.15
N THR A 71 -0.87 14.10 -40.60
CA THR A 71 -0.75 12.76 -40.04
C THR A 71 -1.83 11.79 -40.53
N PHE A 72 -1.56 10.48 -40.39
CA PHE A 72 -2.50 9.38 -40.63
C PHE A 72 -2.33 8.29 -39.57
N LYS A 73 -3.29 7.37 -39.46
CA LYS A 73 -3.21 6.15 -38.64
C LYS A 73 -3.43 4.91 -39.49
N MET A 74 -2.99 3.77 -38.97
CA MET A 74 -3.33 2.44 -39.47
C MET A 74 -4.31 1.78 -38.49
N ASN A 75 -5.31 1.08 -39.02
CA ASN A 75 -6.23 0.28 -38.22
C ASN A 75 -6.15 -1.19 -38.65
N LEU A 76 -6.14 -2.08 -37.66
CA LEU A 76 -6.20 -3.51 -37.85
C LEU A 76 -7.29 -4.10 -36.95
N GLY A 77 -8.41 -4.49 -37.55
CA GLY A 77 -9.48 -5.19 -36.84
C GLY A 77 -10.06 -4.42 -35.64
N GLY A 78 -10.12 -3.09 -35.73
CA GLY A 78 -10.63 -2.22 -34.66
C GLY A 78 -9.58 -1.67 -33.71
N VAL A 79 -8.31 -2.04 -33.86
CA VAL A 79 -7.18 -1.48 -33.10
C VAL A 79 -6.44 -0.46 -33.95
N ASP A 80 -6.28 0.75 -33.42
CA ASP A 80 -5.56 1.86 -34.06
C ASP A 80 -4.08 1.88 -33.69
N SER A 81 -3.22 2.22 -34.66
CA SER A 81 -1.86 2.64 -34.39
C SER A 81 -1.82 4.05 -33.78
N PRO A 82 -0.68 4.45 -33.17
CA PRO A 82 -0.39 5.87 -32.93
C PRO A 82 -0.44 6.68 -34.25
N PRO A 83 -0.78 7.98 -34.20
CA PRO A 83 -0.69 8.87 -35.36
C PRO A 83 0.74 8.94 -35.90
N LEU A 84 0.89 8.77 -37.21
CA LEU A 84 2.15 8.89 -37.93
C LEU A 84 2.13 10.13 -38.81
N ALA A 85 3.21 10.92 -38.77
CA ALA A 85 3.43 11.99 -39.72
C ALA A 85 3.60 11.42 -41.14
N TRP A 86 3.18 12.18 -42.15
CA TRP A 86 3.28 11.81 -43.57
C TRP A 86 4.70 11.43 -44.02
N ASN A 87 5.73 11.90 -43.31
CA ASN A 87 7.15 11.66 -43.58
C ASN A 87 7.86 10.86 -42.48
N SER A 88 7.12 10.14 -41.62
CA SER A 88 7.67 9.38 -40.48
C SER A 88 8.86 8.49 -40.85
N THR A 89 9.79 8.30 -39.92
CA THR A 89 10.96 7.45 -40.16
C THR A 89 10.59 5.97 -40.27
N ALA A 90 11.51 5.12 -40.77
CA ALA A 90 11.29 3.68 -40.78
C ALA A 90 11.10 3.10 -39.36
N THR A 91 11.79 3.67 -38.37
CA THR A 91 11.69 3.29 -36.96
C THR A 91 10.32 3.61 -36.38
N ASP A 92 9.80 4.82 -36.64
CA ASP A 92 8.48 5.22 -36.14
C ASP A 92 7.37 4.38 -36.77
N MET A 93 7.48 4.13 -38.08
CA MET A 93 6.57 3.24 -38.81
C MET A 93 6.61 1.81 -38.25
N LYS A 94 7.82 1.31 -37.96
CA LYS A 94 8.00 0.00 -37.31
C LYS A 94 7.32 -0.04 -35.94
N ALA A 95 7.58 0.93 -35.08
CA ALA A 95 6.99 0.98 -33.75
C ALA A 95 5.46 1.04 -33.79
N ALA A 96 4.89 1.82 -34.72
CA ALA A 96 3.44 1.89 -34.91
C ALA A 96 2.84 0.57 -35.43
N LEU A 97 3.54 -0.15 -36.30
CA LEU A 97 3.12 -1.47 -36.80
C LEU A 97 3.29 -2.58 -35.77
N GLU A 98 4.30 -2.53 -34.91
CA GLU A 98 4.52 -3.52 -33.83
C GLU A 98 3.49 -3.39 -32.68
N MET A 99 2.64 -2.36 -32.70
CA MET A 99 1.42 -2.30 -31.87
C MET A 99 0.27 -3.13 -32.46
N LEU A 100 0.31 -3.41 -33.77
CA LEU A 100 -0.71 -4.15 -34.50
C LEU A 100 -0.25 -5.58 -34.85
N TYR A 101 1.05 -5.80 -34.99
CA TYR A 101 1.71 -7.07 -35.34
C TYR A 101 2.80 -7.42 -34.32
N THR A 102 3.12 -8.70 -34.15
CA THR A 102 4.14 -9.11 -33.16
C THR A 102 5.57 -8.77 -33.57
N SER A 103 5.88 -8.79 -34.87
CA SER A 103 7.17 -8.31 -35.40
C SER A 103 7.11 -7.98 -36.89
N VAL A 104 7.64 -6.82 -37.26
CA VAL A 104 7.82 -6.39 -38.65
C VAL A 104 9.22 -5.82 -38.87
N ASN A 105 9.70 -5.88 -40.11
CA ASN A 105 10.90 -5.15 -40.51
C ASN A 105 10.51 -4.07 -41.51
N VAL A 106 10.98 -2.83 -41.30
CA VAL A 106 10.56 -1.68 -42.11
C VAL A 106 11.77 -0.96 -42.68
N THR A 107 11.76 -0.72 -43.99
CA THR A 107 12.70 0.18 -44.66
C THR A 107 11.92 1.27 -45.37
N ARG A 108 12.45 2.50 -45.37
CA ARG A 108 11.79 3.67 -45.96
C ARG A 108 12.56 4.16 -47.17
N SER A 109 11.85 4.55 -48.22
CA SER A 109 12.41 5.18 -49.42
C SER A 109 11.55 6.37 -49.83
N PRO A 110 12.13 7.49 -50.30
CA PRO A 110 11.35 8.47 -51.04
C PRO A 110 10.77 7.83 -52.30
N LEU A 111 9.54 8.19 -52.67
CA LEU A 111 8.82 7.51 -53.76
C LEU A 111 9.50 7.65 -55.12
N PHE A 112 10.13 8.81 -55.39
CA PHE A 112 10.90 9.05 -56.61
C PHE A 112 12.12 8.12 -56.76
N ALA A 113 12.58 7.50 -55.67
CA ALA A 113 13.72 6.57 -55.68
C ALA A 113 13.27 5.10 -55.78
N THR A 114 11.97 4.84 -55.91
CA THR A 114 11.43 3.48 -56.06
C THR A 114 11.14 3.16 -57.53
N SER A 115 11.15 1.88 -57.90
CA SER A 115 10.79 1.41 -59.25
C SER A 115 9.29 1.49 -59.56
N TYR A 116 8.48 2.02 -58.64
CA TYR A 116 7.02 2.08 -58.75
C TYR A 116 6.63 3.47 -59.24
N ASN A 117 6.05 3.55 -60.45
CA ASN A 117 5.73 4.79 -61.13
C ASN A 117 4.59 5.54 -60.42
N TYR A 118 4.94 6.48 -59.55
CA TYR A 118 4.00 7.42 -58.94
C TYR A 118 4.35 8.86 -59.35
N LEU A 119 3.31 9.66 -59.59
CA LEU A 119 3.44 11.09 -59.91
C LEU A 119 3.31 11.88 -58.60
N GLY A 120 4.37 12.61 -58.21
CA GLY A 120 4.32 13.53 -57.07
C GLY A 120 5.35 13.30 -55.95
N ASP A 121 5.20 14.05 -54.86
CA ASP A 121 6.02 14.00 -53.63
C ASP A 121 5.48 12.93 -52.66
N GLY A 122 6.34 12.36 -51.82
CA GLY A 122 5.94 11.36 -50.82
C GLY A 122 6.98 10.28 -50.46
N TYR A 123 6.57 9.40 -49.55
CA TYR A 123 7.40 8.31 -49.01
C TYR A 123 6.71 6.95 -49.07
N GLY A 124 7.51 5.91 -49.30
CA GLY A 124 7.10 4.51 -49.23
C GLY A 124 7.88 3.77 -48.14
N TRP A 125 7.20 2.93 -47.38
CA TRP A 125 7.75 2.02 -46.39
C TRP A 125 7.53 0.58 -46.84
N PHE A 126 8.62 -0.13 -47.12
CA PHE A 126 8.60 -1.57 -47.37
C PHE A 126 8.59 -2.29 -46.02
N VAL A 127 7.49 -2.99 -45.76
CA VAL A 127 7.20 -3.71 -44.53
C VAL A 127 7.27 -5.19 -44.83
N THR A 128 8.22 -5.89 -44.20
CA THR A 128 8.28 -7.36 -44.18
C THR A 128 7.56 -7.84 -42.92
N PHE A 129 6.47 -8.59 -43.08
CA PHE A 129 5.72 -9.17 -41.98
C PHE A 129 6.40 -10.46 -41.49
N ALA A 130 7.46 -10.30 -40.69
CA ALA A 130 8.33 -11.40 -40.27
C ALA A 130 7.63 -12.43 -39.33
N SER A 131 6.51 -12.06 -38.73
CA SER A 131 5.67 -12.88 -37.85
C SER A 131 4.44 -13.49 -38.53
N ASP A 132 4.15 -13.02 -39.74
CA ASP A 132 2.98 -13.39 -40.56
C ASP A 132 3.53 -13.96 -41.87
N THR A 133 3.99 -15.21 -41.81
CA THR A 133 4.67 -15.83 -42.96
C THR A 133 3.72 -16.15 -44.12
N GLY A 134 2.42 -15.88 -43.95
CA GLY A 134 1.32 -16.12 -44.89
C GLY A 134 0.73 -14.81 -45.43
N THR A 135 -0.56 -14.80 -45.78
CA THR A 135 -1.23 -13.56 -46.22
C THR A 135 -1.44 -12.62 -45.04
N ALA A 136 -0.76 -11.48 -45.04
CA ALA A 136 -0.89 -10.46 -44.01
C ALA A 136 -2.32 -9.90 -43.97
N ARG A 137 -2.80 -9.56 -42.77
CA ARG A 137 -4.15 -9.02 -42.57
C ARG A 137 -4.30 -7.66 -43.26
N THR A 138 -5.48 -7.34 -43.79
CA THR A 138 -5.71 -6.07 -44.49
C THR A 138 -5.64 -4.90 -43.51
N LEU A 139 -4.74 -3.94 -43.78
CA LEU A 139 -4.67 -2.68 -43.06
C LEU A 139 -5.61 -1.67 -43.70
N THR A 140 -6.35 -0.93 -42.89
CA THR A 140 -7.05 0.28 -43.33
C THR A 140 -6.29 1.51 -42.85
N PHE A 141 -6.38 2.59 -43.62
CA PHE A 141 -5.66 3.85 -43.35
C PHE A 141 -6.68 4.94 -43.04
N ILE A 142 -6.44 5.66 -41.94
CA ILE A 142 -7.33 6.73 -41.46
C ILE A 142 -6.55 8.03 -41.56
N PRO A 143 -6.82 8.89 -42.57
CA PRO A 143 -6.25 10.23 -42.62
C PRO A 143 -6.71 11.05 -41.41
N MET A 144 -5.80 11.74 -40.73
CA MET A 144 -6.15 12.62 -39.60
C MET A 144 -6.09 14.09 -40.02
N THR A 145 -4.87 14.61 -40.22
CA THR A 145 -4.62 15.99 -40.67
C THR A 145 -3.93 16.05 -42.03
N LEU A 146 -3.95 14.93 -42.76
CA LEU A 146 -3.25 14.77 -44.02
C LEU A 146 -3.80 15.75 -45.07
N THR A 147 -2.97 16.71 -45.47
CA THR A 147 -3.34 17.80 -46.38
C THR A 147 -2.26 18.03 -47.42
N THR A 148 -2.61 18.73 -48.48
CA THR A 148 -1.70 19.08 -49.58
C THR A 148 -1.80 20.56 -49.89
N ALA A 149 -0.75 21.13 -50.50
CA ALA A 149 -0.74 22.52 -50.95
C ALA A 149 -1.63 22.77 -52.21
N SER A 150 -2.34 21.77 -52.72
CA SER A 150 -3.23 21.87 -53.89
C SER A 150 -4.63 21.33 -53.56
N SER A 151 -5.59 21.43 -54.47
CA SER A 151 -6.91 20.80 -54.31
C SER A 151 -6.90 19.27 -54.41
N THR A 152 -5.74 18.65 -54.66
CA THR A 152 -5.60 17.20 -54.85
C THR A 152 -5.26 16.53 -53.52
N ALA A 153 -6.12 15.63 -53.03
CA ALA A 153 -5.90 14.97 -51.73
C ALA A 153 -4.65 14.09 -51.73
N ALA A 154 -3.95 14.03 -50.58
CA ALA A 154 -2.88 13.06 -50.37
C ALA A 154 -3.48 11.66 -50.18
N VAL A 155 -2.89 10.68 -50.84
CA VAL A 155 -3.32 9.28 -50.79
C VAL A 155 -2.43 8.51 -49.84
N VAL A 156 -3.03 7.73 -48.94
CA VAL A 156 -2.33 6.71 -48.15
C VAL A 156 -2.89 5.35 -48.53
N ASN A 157 -2.04 4.47 -49.03
CA ASN A 157 -2.45 3.13 -49.43
C ASN A 157 -1.27 2.15 -49.36
N TRP A 158 -1.50 0.90 -49.75
CA TRP A 158 -0.48 -0.11 -49.83
C TRP A 158 -0.54 -0.90 -51.14
N ILE A 159 0.58 -1.50 -51.50
CA ILE A 159 0.68 -2.49 -52.58
C ILE A 159 1.37 -3.75 -52.07
N LEU A 160 0.96 -4.89 -52.60
CA LEU A 160 1.65 -6.16 -52.41
C LEU A 160 2.93 -6.17 -53.24
N VAL A 161 4.07 -6.35 -52.59
CA VAL A 161 5.39 -6.45 -53.26
C VAL A 161 5.80 -7.90 -53.41
N THR A 162 5.59 -8.71 -52.37
CA THR A 162 5.90 -10.15 -52.40
C THR A 162 4.89 -10.90 -51.54
N PRO A 163 4.20 -11.93 -52.07
CA PRO A 163 3.27 -12.73 -51.28
C PRO A 163 4.01 -13.55 -50.22
N GLY A 164 3.38 -13.75 -49.07
CA GLY A 164 3.85 -14.72 -48.07
C GLY A 164 3.81 -16.14 -48.60
N THR A 165 4.64 -17.03 -48.04
CA THR A 165 4.82 -18.42 -48.54
C THR A 165 4.30 -19.49 -47.59
N SER A 166 3.77 -19.14 -46.42
CA SER A 166 3.29 -20.14 -45.45
C SER A 166 1.85 -20.57 -45.66
N THR A 167 1.59 -21.85 -45.40
CA THR A 167 0.25 -22.45 -45.33
C THR A 167 -0.29 -22.40 -43.90
N PRO A 168 -1.57 -22.04 -43.67
CA PRO A 168 -2.19 -22.01 -42.34
C PRO A 168 -2.09 -23.34 -41.58
N LEU A 169 -2.11 -23.26 -40.25
CA LEU A 169 -2.12 -24.44 -39.38
C LEU A 169 -3.39 -25.27 -39.59
N SER A 170 -3.25 -26.58 -39.68
CA SER A 170 -4.36 -27.54 -39.81
C SER A 170 -3.99 -28.89 -39.18
N GLY A 171 -4.92 -29.84 -39.18
CA GLY A 171 -4.71 -31.18 -38.65
C GLY A 171 -5.14 -31.31 -37.18
N THR A 172 -4.52 -32.26 -36.48
CA THR A 172 -4.93 -32.63 -35.11
C THR A 172 -3.72 -32.85 -34.20
N PHE A 173 -3.97 -32.83 -32.89
CA PHE A 173 -3.01 -33.19 -31.87
C PHE A 173 -3.64 -34.03 -30.76
N GLN A 174 -2.82 -34.72 -29.98
CA GLN A 174 -3.23 -35.40 -28.75
C GLN A 174 -2.33 -34.93 -27.60
N LEU A 175 -2.93 -34.78 -26.43
CA LEU A 175 -2.19 -34.54 -25.18
C LEU A 175 -2.07 -35.86 -24.43
N SER A 176 -0.97 -36.08 -23.73
CA SER A 176 -0.72 -37.30 -22.99
C SER A 176 -0.11 -37.03 -21.61
N TYR A 177 -0.45 -37.88 -20.64
CA TYR A 177 0.07 -37.82 -19.29
C TYR A 177 0.16 -39.21 -18.66
N LEU A 178 1.35 -39.57 -18.17
CA LEU A 178 1.65 -40.86 -17.54
C LEU A 178 1.15 -42.07 -18.36
N GLY A 179 1.38 -42.04 -19.68
CA GLY A 179 1.04 -43.14 -20.59
C GLY A 179 -0.40 -43.16 -21.12
N TYR A 180 -1.27 -42.24 -20.69
CA TYR A 180 -2.61 -42.07 -21.24
C TYR A 180 -2.66 -40.89 -22.19
N SER A 181 -3.36 -41.03 -23.32
CA SER A 181 -3.52 -39.97 -24.33
C SER A 181 -4.99 -39.60 -24.50
N THR A 182 -5.25 -38.34 -24.78
CA THR A 182 -6.59 -37.88 -25.17
C THR A 182 -7.00 -38.49 -26.50
N THR A 183 -8.30 -38.42 -26.83
CA THR A 183 -8.73 -38.52 -28.23
C THR A 183 -8.07 -37.42 -29.07
N SER A 184 -8.06 -37.60 -30.39
CA SER A 184 -7.53 -36.56 -31.30
C SER A 184 -8.33 -35.27 -31.17
N LEU A 185 -7.64 -34.16 -30.95
CA LEU A 185 -8.19 -32.81 -30.81
C LEU A 185 -7.85 -32.01 -32.07
N ALA A 186 -8.80 -31.22 -32.59
CA ALA A 186 -8.54 -30.37 -33.75
C ALA A 186 -7.49 -29.29 -33.42
N PHE A 187 -6.71 -28.84 -34.41
CA PHE A 187 -5.73 -27.75 -34.21
C PHE A 187 -6.34 -26.47 -33.62
N ASN A 188 -7.65 -26.25 -33.80
CA ASN A 188 -8.41 -25.11 -33.33
C ASN A 188 -9.46 -25.47 -32.26
N GLU A 189 -9.26 -26.57 -31.54
CA GLU A 189 -10.22 -27.10 -30.56
C GLU A 189 -10.60 -26.09 -29.45
N GLY A 190 -11.87 -26.10 -29.03
CA GLY A 190 -12.38 -25.23 -27.97
C GLY A 190 -11.85 -25.59 -26.58
N ALA A 191 -11.76 -24.61 -25.67
CA ALA A 191 -11.22 -24.82 -24.32
C ALA A 191 -12.01 -25.88 -23.52
N SER A 192 -13.35 -25.87 -23.63
CA SER A 192 -14.23 -26.84 -22.96
C SER A 192 -14.03 -28.28 -23.47
N SER A 193 -13.77 -28.45 -24.77
CA SER A 193 -13.47 -29.76 -25.37
C SER A 193 -12.12 -30.29 -24.88
N VAL A 194 -11.08 -29.44 -24.88
CA VAL A 194 -9.75 -29.81 -24.35
C VAL A 194 -9.83 -30.17 -22.87
N GLN A 195 -10.57 -29.40 -22.07
CA GLN A 195 -10.84 -29.70 -20.66
C GLN A 195 -11.51 -31.05 -20.49
N SER A 196 -12.56 -31.33 -21.27
CA SER A 196 -13.29 -32.60 -21.20
C SER A 196 -12.39 -33.79 -21.57
N ALA A 197 -11.55 -33.64 -22.60
CA ALA A 197 -10.62 -34.68 -23.03
C ALA A 197 -9.55 -34.99 -21.97
N LEU A 198 -8.99 -33.97 -21.31
CA LEU A 198 -8.03 -34.16 -20.21
C LEU A 198 -8.69 -34.75 -18.96
N ASN A 199 -9.91 -34.34 -18.64
CA ASN A 199 -10.67 -34.88 -17.49
C ASN A 199 -10.99 -36.38 -17.62
N LEU A 200 -11.06 -36.90 -18.86
CA LEU A 200 -11.24 -38.32 -19.12
C LEU A 200 -9.97 -39.15 -18.91
N LEU A 201 -8.79 -38.54 -18.83
CA LEU A 201 -7.56 -39.28 -18.56
C LEU A 201 -7.54 -39.78 -17.11
N PRO A 202 -7.36 -41.09 -16.87
CA PRO A 202 -7.29 -41.65 -15.52
C PRO A 202 -6.22 -40.97 -14.66
N SER A 203 -5.11 -40.56 -15.29
CA SER A 203 -3.90 -39.98 -14.70
C SER A 203 -3.94 -38.48 -14.44
N VAL A 204 -4.88 -37.71 -15.01
CA VAL A 204 -4.94 -36.24 -14.83
C VAL A 204 -5.96 -35.82 -13.79
N GLY A 205 -7.23 -36.23 -13.93
CA GLY A 205 -8.29 -35.79 -13.01
C GLY A 205 -8.90 -34.45 -13.42
N ASN A 206 -9.22 -33.57 -12.46
CA ASN A 206 -9.99 -32.34 -12.70
C ASN A 206 -9.07 -31.19 -13.14
N VAL A 207 -9.27 -30.68 -14.35
CA VAL A 207 -8.58 -29.50 -14.88
C VAL A 207 -9.58 -28.41 -15.29
N VAL A 208 -9.09 -27.17 -15.29
CA VAL A 208 -9.75 -26.02 -15.93
C VAL A 208 -8.89 -25.56 -17.09
N VAL A 209 -9.51 -25.30 -18.24
CA VAL A 209 -8.79 -24.87 -19.44
C VAL A 209 -9.34 -23.54 -19.95
N THR A 210 -8.44 -22.61 -20.26
CA THR A 210 -8.76 -21.40 -21.04
C THR A 210 -7.97 -21.42 -22.34
N ARG A 211 -8.39 -20.63 -23.33
CA ARG A 211 -7.77 -20.58 -24.65
C ARG A 211 -7.63 -19.14 -25.12
N SER A 212 -6.51 -18.84 -25.77
CA SER A 212 -6.29 -17.56 -26.44
C SER A 212 -7.20 -17.39 -27.66
N VAL A 213 -7.29 -16.15 -28.15
CA VAL A 213 -7.68 -15.91 -29.54
C VAL A 213 -6.65 -16.52 -30.49
N ALA A 214 -7.04 -16.70 -31.75
CA ALA A 214 -6.12 -17.14 -32.80
C ALA A 214 -4.99 -16.12 -32.96
N ASP A 215 -3.75 -16.60 -33.02
CA ASP A 215 -2.65 -15.79 -33.56
C ASP A 215 -2.83 -15.58 -35.08
N PRO A 216 -2.03 -14.70 -35.70
CA PRO A 216 -2.15 -14.42 -37.13
C PRO A 216 -1.98 -15.64 -38.07
N ASN A 217 -1.32 -16.71 -37.62
CA ASN A 217 -1.14 -17.96 -38.35
C ASN A 217 -2.17 -19.05 -37.96
N MET A 218 -3.25 -18.65 -37.28
CA MET A 218 -4.28 -19.54 -36.72
C MET A 218 -3.75 -20.51 -35.65
N GLY A 219 -2.65 -20.15 -34.97
CA GLY A 219 -2.16 -20.82 -33.78
C GLY A 219 -2.98 -20.44 -32.54
N TYR A 220 -2.99 -21.32 -31.54
CA TYR A 220 -3.74 -21.12 -30.30
C TYR A 220 -2.91 -21.59 -29.10
N SER A 221 -3.10 -20.92 -27.97
CA SER A 221 -2.52 -21.30 -26.68
C SER A 221 -3.63 -21.68 -25.72
N TRP A 222 -3.50 -22.83 -25.06
CA TRP A 222 -4.38 -23.25 -23.99
C TRP A 222 -3.65 -23.14 -22.65
N SER A 223 -4.28 -22.50 -21.67
CA SER A 223 -3.79 -22.49 -20.28
C SER A 223 -4.56 -23.54 -19.49
N ILE A 224 -3.84 -24.49 -18.91
CA ILE A 224 -4.41 -25.66 -18.22
C ILE A 224 -4.04 -25.54 -16.75
N THR A 225 -5.05 -25.48 -15.88
CA THR A 225 -4.90 -25.46 -14.43
C THR A 225 -5.37 -26.79 -13.85
N PHE A 226 -4.46 -27.54 -13.25
CA PHE A 226 -4.79 -28.76 -12.50
C PHE A 226 -5.39 -28.38 -11.16
N LEU A 227 -6.56 -28.94 -10.84
CA LEU A 227 -7.27 -28.66 -9.59
C LEU A 227 -7.12 -29.82 -8.60
N PRO A 228 -7.21 -29.55 -7.29
CA PRO A 228 -7.26 -30.61 -6.28
C PRO A 228 -8.39 -31.59 -6.57
N ASN A 229 -8.07 -32.88 -6.60
CA ASN A 229 -9.06 -33.94 -6.77
C ASN A 229 -9.15 -34.80 -5.51
N PRO A 230 -10.06 -34.49 -4.56
CA PRO A 230 -10.20 -35.26 -3.33
C PRO A 230 -10.72 -36.70 -3.56
N ALA A 231 -11.28 -37.00 -4.74
CA ALA A 231 -11.83 -38.31 -5.08
C ALA A 231 -10.79 -39.29 -5.69
N LYS A 232 -9.56 -38.85 -5.97
CA LYS A 232 -8.49 -39.72 -6.48
C LYS A 232 -7.26 -39.65 -5.58
N ALA A 233 -7.10 -40.66 -4.74
CA ALA A 233 -6.10 -40.76 -3.67
C ALA A 233 -4.66 -41.10 -4.14
N ASN A 234 -4.33 -40.98 -5.43
CA ASN A 234 -3.00 -41.37 -5.91
C ASN A 234 -1.98 -40.23 -5.69
N VAL A 235 -0.83 -40.56 -5.08
CA VAL A 235 0.29 -39.64 -4.80
C VAL A 235 0.81 -38.99 -6.08
N GLN A 236 0.68 -39.64 -7.25
CA GLN A 236 1.09 -39.09 -8.55
C GLN A 236 0.16 -38.01 -9.13
N GLN A 237 -0.96 -37.71 -8.46
CA GLN A 237 -1.95 -36.72 -8.90
C GLN A 237 -2.01 -35.51 -7.96
N ARG A 238 -0.99 -35.34 -7.12
CA ARG A 238 -0.87 -34.21 -6.19
C ARG A 238 0.53 -33.61 -6.31
N GLY A 239 0.64 -32.30 -6.11
CA GLY A 239 1.92 -31.60 -6.18
C GLY A 239 2.28 -31.14 -7.58
N ASP A 240 3.56 -31.25 -7.92
CA ASP A 240 4.12 -30.75 -9.18
C ASP A 240 3.84 -31.74 -10.33
N PHE A 241 3.00 -31.34 -11.27
CA PHE A 241 2.66 -32.18 -12.43
C PHE A 241 3.79 -32.11 -13.45
N GLN A 242 4.20 -33.26 -14.00
CA GLN A 242 5.14 -33.25 -15.12
C GLN A 242 4.48 -32.57 -16.34
N PRO A 243 5.26 -31.91 -17.22
CA PRO A 243 4.71 -31.36 -18.46
C PRO A 243 3.96 -32.43 -19.25
N LEU A 244 2.80 -32.07 -19.81
CA LEU A 244 2.06 -32.96 -20.70
C LEU A 244 2.96 -33.38 -21.87
N GLY A 245 2.89 -34.65 -22.27
CA GLY A 245 3.42 -35.08 -23.57
C GLY A 245 2.41 -34.75 -24.67
N TYR A 246 2.84 -34.80 -25.92
CA TYR A 246 1.94 -34.63 -27.05
C TYR A 246 2.32 -35.52 -28.23
N MET A 247 1.33 -35.81 -29.07
CA MET A 247 1.54 -36.31 -30.43
C MET A 247 0.93 -35.31 -31.40
N SER A 248 1.70 -34.94 -32.41
CA SER A 248 1.29 -33.96 -33.42
C SER A 248 1.06 -34.66 -34.75
N ALA A 249 -0.13 -34.45 -35.31
CA ALA A 249 -0.43 -34.64 -36.72
C ALA A 249 -0.76 -33.29 -37.38
N LEU A 250 -0.17 -32.21 -36.85
CA LEU A 250 -0.37 -30.87 -37.36
C LEU A 250 0.34 -30.71 -38.70
N SER A 251 -0.31 -30.01 -39.61
CA SER A 251 0.20 -29.64 -40.93
C SER A 251 0.17 -28.13 -41.07
N GLY A 252 1.05 -27.59 -41.91
CA GLY A 252 1.27 -26.16 -42.03
C GLY A 252 2.75 -25.84 -42.00
N THR A 253 3.12 -24.61 -42.35
CA THR A 253 4.53 -24.22 -42.34
C THR A 253 5.00 -24.03 -40.91
N ALA A 254 6.04 -24.76 -40.50
CA ALA A 254 6.58 -24.74 -39.13
C ALA A 254 5.56 -25.11 -38.03
N ALA A 255 4.57 -25.95 -38.35
CA ALA A 255 3.61 -26.47 -37.38
C ALA A 255 4.31 -27.17 -36.20
N SER A 256 4.11 -26.64 -34.98
CA SER A 256 4.73 -27.17 -33.78
C SER A 256 3.83 -26.96 -32.55
N ILE A 257 4.04 -27.79 -31.53
CA ILE A 257 3.42 -27.65 -30.22
C ILE A 257 4.54 -27.38 -29.22
N SER A 258 4.35 -26.37 -28.38
CA SER A 258 5.23 -26.09 -27.25
C SER A 258 4.42 -26.14 -25.96
N ILE A 259 5.00 -26.74 -24.92
CA ILE A 259 4.38 -26.87 -23.61
C ILE A 259 5.34 -26.24 -22.63
N THR A 260 4.84 -25.22 -21.94
CA THR A 260 5.60 -24.44 -20.97
C THR A 260 4.88 -24.49 -19.65
N GLU A 261 5.58 -24.92 -18.61
CA GLU A 261 5.09 -24.82 -17.24
C GLU A 261 5.09 -23.36 -16.81
N VAL A 262 3.90 -22.84 -16.49
CA VAL A 262 3.73 -21.44 -16.03
C VAL A 262 3.87 -21.34 -14.51
N MET A 263 3.44 -22.36 -13.78
CA MET A 263 3.47 -22.41 -12.33
C MET A 263 3.61 -23.86 -11.86
N LYS A 264 4.55 -24.10 -10.94
CA LYS A 264 4.74 -25.40 -10.30
C LYS A 264 3.58 -25.73 -9.37
N GLY A 265 3.20 -27.00 -9.36
CA GLY A 265 2.22 -27.50 -8.42
C GLY A 265 2.82 -27.74 -7.03
N SER A 266 2.02 -27.57 -5.98
CA SER A 266 2.38 -27.91 -4.60
C SER A 266 1.28 -28.73 -3.95
N PHE A 267 1.63 -29.51 -2.92
CA PHE A 267 0.66 -30.20 -2.09
C PHE A 267 1.08 -30.16 -0.63
N LEU A 268 0.09 -30.28 0.25
CA LEU A 268 0.25 -30.43 1.69
C LEU A 268 -0.73 -31.50 2.16
N ASP A 269 -0.23 -32.49 2.90
CA ASP A 269 -0.99 -33.60 3.48
C ASP A 269 -0.29 -34.14 4.74
N GLY A 270 -0.84 -35.19 5.35
CA GLY A 270 -0.25 -35.85 6.50
C GLY A 270 -0.61 -35.19 7.82
N SER A 271 0.27 -35.30 8.81
CA SER A 271 0.00 -34.85 10.17
C SER A 271 1.26 -34.33 10.86
N PHE A 272 1.08 -33.46 11.85
CA PHE A 272 2.16 -32.98 12.72
C PHE A 272 1.79 -33.23 14.17
N ALA A 273 2.75 -33.22 15.08
CA ALA A 273 2.49 -33.19 16.52
C ALA A 273 3.14 -31.96 17.15
N LEU A 274 2.54 -31.46 18.23
CA LEU A 274 3.10 -30.37 19.03
C LEU A 274 3.83 -30.94 20.24
N ILE A 275 4.94 -30.31 20.62
CA ILE A 275 5.83 -30.74 21.70
C ILE A 275 5.95 -29.63 22.73
N SER A 276 5.81 -29.97 24.01
CA SER A 276 6.07 -29.09 25.15
C SER A 276 6.88 -29.86 26.21
N GLY A 277 8.17 -29.53 26.36
CA GLY A 277 9.07 -30.30 27.23
C GLY A 277 9.12 -31.78 26.82
N SER A 278 8.69 -32.67 27.71
CA SER A 278 8.59 -34.13 27.46
C SER A 278 7.22 -34.59 26.95
N GLN A 279 6.25 -33.68 26.85
CA GLN A 279 4.88 -34.00 26.42
C GLN A 279 4.74 -33.80 24.91
N VAL A 280 4.03 -34.71 24.25
CA VAL A 280 3.80 -34.70 22.79
C VAL A 280 2.34 -34.98 22.51
N THR A 281 1.72 -34.23 21.60
CA THR A 281 0.34 -34.52 21.18
C THR A 281 0.27 -35.78 20.33
N ARG A 282 -0.91 -36.41 20.24
CA ARG A 282 -1.16 -37.38 19.15
C ARG A 282 -1.03 -36.66 17.79
N PRO A 283 -0.74 -37.37 16.68
CA PRO A 283 -0.67 -36.76 15.36
C PRO A 283 -1.95 -35.99 15.02
N ILE A 284 -1.79 -34.71 14.69
CA ILE A 284 -2.84 -33.77 14.31
C ILE A 284 -2.80 -33.65 12.78
N ALA A 285 -3.92 -33.92 12.12
CA ALA A 285 -4.03 -33.73 10.67
C ALA A 285 -3.66 -32.29 10.28
N TYR A 286 -2.94 -32.12 9.17
CA TYR A 286 -2.49 -30.79 8.73
C TYR A 286 -3.65 -29.77 8.58
N ASN A 287 -4.84 -30.28 8.22
CA ASN A 287 -6.08 -29.54 8.01
C ASN A 287 -7.09 -29.71 9.16
N ALA A 288 -6.66 -30.16 10.34
CA ALA A 288 -7.51 -30.36 11.50
C ALA A 288 -8.33 -29.10 11.85
N ALA A 289 -9.58 -29.29 12.29
CA ALA A 289 -10.40 -28.17 12.76
C ALA A 289 -9.83 -27.59 14.07
N ALA A 290 -10.17 -26.34 14.38
CA ALA A 290 -9.59 -25.61 15.51
C ALA A 290 -9.86 -26.31 16.85
N ASP A 291 -11.06 -26.89 17.01
CA ASP A 291 -11.47 -27.69 18.16
C ASP A 291 -10.65 -28.99 18.31
N VAL A 292 -10.25 -29.61 17.20
CA VAL A 292 -9.36 -30.79 17.22
C VAL A 292 -7.98 -30.42 17.74
N VAL A 293 -7.40 -29.30 17.29
CA VAL A 293 -6.11 -28.80 17.80
C VAL A 293 -6.22 -28.39 19.26
N GLN A 294 -7.30 -27.71 19.63
CA GLN A 294 -7.59 -27.34 21.01
C GLN A 294 -7.63 -28.57 21.92
N ASN A 295 -8.39 -29.60 21.54
CA ASN A 295 -8.50 -30.83 22.31
C ASN A 295 -7.15 -31.56 22.41
N ALA A 296 -6.36 -31.59 21.32
CA ALA A 296 -5.03 -32.20 21.33
C ALA A 296 -4.10 -31.52 22.35
N LEU A 297 -4.13 -30.18 22.46
CA LEU A 297 -3.37 -29.43 23.46
C LEU A 297 -3.85 -29.75 24.89
N GLN A 298 -5.15 -29.65 25.16
CA GLN A 298 -5.71 -29.82 26.51
C GLN A 298 -5.59 -31.24 27.05
N THR A 299 -5.51 -32.24 26.18
CA THR A 299 -5.38 -33.66 26.59
C THR A 299 -3.94 -34.15 26.68
N SER A 300 -2.99 -33.44 26.07
CA SER A 300 -1.59 -33.88 26.01
C SER A 300 -0.68 -33.06 26.92
N PHE A 301 -1.03 -31.80 27.22
CA PHE A 301 -0.22 -30.90 28.04
C PHE A 301 -0.91 -30.60 29.37
N ASP A 302 -0.38 -31.15 30.47
CA ASP A 302 -0.95 -31.02 31.82
C ASP A 302 -1.12 -29.56 32.27
N TRP A 303 -0.26 -28.66 31.78
CA TRP A 303 -0.32 -27.23 32.10
C TRP A 303 -1.36 -26.47 31.26
N ALA A 304 -1.75 -26.98 30.09
CA ALA A 304 -2.66 -26.32 29.15
C ALA A 304 -4.13 -26.66 29.42
N THR A 305 -4.58 -26.52 30.67
CA THR A 305 -5.94 -26.89 31.10
C THR A 305 -7.05 -26.11 30.37
N SER A 306 -6.74 -24.90 29.91
CA SER A 306 -7.62 -24.07 29.08
C SER A 306 -6.81 -23.35 28.01
N VAL A 307 -7.23 -23.47 26.75
CA VAL A 307 -6.65 -22.78 25.59
C VAL A 307 -7.76 -22.55 24.57
N ALA A 308 -7.82 -21.35 23.99
CA ALA A 308 -8.71 -21.05 22.87
C ALA A 308 -7.92 -21.17 21.56
N VAL A 309 -8.43 -21.92 20.60
CA VAL A 309 -7.79 -22.05 19.28
C VAL A 309 -8.71 -21.53 18.20
N THR A 310 -8.17 -20.69 17.32
CA THR A 310 -8.83 -20.27 16.08
C THR A 310 -8.00 -20.70 14.88
N ARG A 311 -8.64 -20.90 13.74
CA ARG A 311 -7.97 -21.32 12.49
C ARG A 311 -8.38 -20.41 11.35
N THR A 312 -7.42 -20.04 10.50
CA THR A 312 -7.69 -19.30 9.27
C THR A 312 -8.40 -20.15 8.21
N SER A 313 -8.87 -19.51 7.13
CA SER A 313 -9.14 -20.22 5.88
C SER A 313 -7.85 -20.79 5.28
N VAL A 314 -7.99 -21.71 4.33
CA VAL A 314 -6.87 -22.30 3.60
C VAL A 314 -6.14 -21.21 2.79
N ASN A 315 -4.81 -21.19 2.85
CA ASN A 315 -3.99 -20.30 2.03
C ASN A 315 -3.76 -20.87 0.62
N ALA A 316 -3.13 -20.09 -0.26
CA ALA A 316 -2.86 -20.51 -1.65
C ALA A 316 -2.00 -21.79 -1.78
N ALA A 317 -1.22 -22.13 -0.74
CA ALA A 317 -0.39 -23.33 -0.67
C ALA A 317 -1.08 -24.51 0.05
N GLY A 318 -2.36 -24.39 0.42
CA GLY A 318 -3.11 -25.44 1.11
C GLY A 318 -2.92 -25.48 2.64
N GLY A 319 -2.16 -24.53 3.21
CA GLY A 319 -1.85 -24.45 4.63
C GLY A 319 -2.86 -23.65 5.47
N TYR A 320 -2.76 -23.80 6.79
CA TYR A 320 -3.61 -23.14 7.79
C TYR A 320 -2.76 -22.50 8.87
N THR A 321 -3.23 -21.39 9.43
CA THR A 321 -2.65 -20.80 10.64
C THR A 321 -3.59 -21.06 11.81
N TYR A 322 -3.04 -21.60 12.91
CA TYR A 322 -3.75 -21.78 14.17
C TYR A 322 -3.26 -20.73 15.17
N ALA A 323 -4.17 -19.87 15.65
CA ALA A 323 -3.86 -18.95 16.74
C ALA A 323 -4.34 -19.54 18.05
N MET A 324 -3.39 -19.76 18.96
CA MET A 324 -3.62 -20.34 20.28
C MET A 324 -3.53 -19.23 21.33
N THR A 325 -4.58 -19.06 22.12
CA THR A 325 -4.65 -18.06 23.19
C THR A 325 -4.75 -18.76 24.54
N PHE A 326 -3.72 -18.55 25.35
CA PHE A 326 -3.61 -19.09 26.70
C PHE A 326 -4.11 -18.08 27.75
N PRO A 327 -4.73 -18.51 28.86
CA PRO A 327 -5.11 -17.63 29.95
C PRO A 327 -3.92 -16.85 30.54
N ALA A 328 -4.15 -15.59 30.92
CA ALA A 328 -3.11 -14.71 31.47
C ALA A 328 -2.43 -15.26 32.73
N GLY A 329 -3.11 -16.12 33.50
CA GLY A 329 -2.56 -16.76 34.71
C GLY A 329 -1.42 -17.74 34.45
N LEU A 330 -1.21 -18.20 33.21
CA LEU A 330 -0.10 -19.11 32.86
C LEU A 330 1.24 -18.40 32.69
N GLY A 331 1.25 -17.06 32.58
CA GLY A 331 2.47 -16.31 32.36
C GLY A 331 3.11 -16.57 30.99
N VAL A 332 4.44 -16.61 30.96
CA VAL A 332 5.19 -16.89 29.72
C VAL A 332 5.07 -18.38 29.36
N VAL A 333 4.44 -18.67 28.21
CA VAL A 333 4.41 -20.01 27.63
C VAL A 333 5.61 -20.18 26.70
N GLU A 334 6.41 -21.22 26.92
CA GLU A 334 7.54 -21.55 26.03
C GLU A 334 7.05 -21.91 24.62
N LEU A 335 7.89 -21.64 23.61
CA LEU A 335 7.56 -21.92 22.23
C LEU A 335 7.39 -23.43 22.02
N LEU A 336 6.22 -23.86 21.55
CA LEU A 336 5.97 -25.27 21.27
C LEU A 336 6.90 -25.78 20.17
N GLY A 337 7.52 -26.94 20.41
CA GLY A 337 8.18 -27.69 19.37
C GLY A 337 7.18 -28.33 18.42
N VAL A 338 7.65 -28.75 17.26
CA VAL A 338 6.85 -29.44 16.24
C VAL A 338 7.55 -30.71 15.78
N ASP A 339 6.81 -31.81 15.74
CA ASP A 339 7.20 -33.02 15.02
C ASP A 339 6.48 -33.03 13.68
N THR A 340 7.24 -32.91 12.60
CA THR A 340 6.72 -32.94 11.22
C THR A 340 7.10 -34.22 10.48
N THR A 341 7.52 -35.28 11.17
CA THR A 341 7.93 -36.55 10.55
C THR A 341 6.82 -37.20 9.73
N LEU A 342 5.56 -36.98 10.08
CA LEU A 342 4.39 -37.47 9.36
C LEU A 342 3.75 -36.41 8.43
N LEU A 343 4.37 -35.23 8.30
CA LEU A 343 3.89 -34.18 7.43
C LEU A 343 4.41 -34.40 6.02
N LEU A 344 3.51 -34.36 5.05
CA LEU A 344 3.80 -34.62 3.64
C LEU A 344 3.54 -33.38 2.81
N GLY A 345 4.39 -33.10 1.83
CA GLY A 345 4.14 -31.99 0.91
C GLY A 345 5.39 -31.31 0.38
N THR A 346 5.22 -30.50 -0.65
CA THR A 346 6.32 -29.73 -1.26
C THR A 346 6.73 -28.61 -0.30
N GLN A 347 7.91 -28.73 0.32
CA GLN A 347 8.38 -27.78 1.35
C GLN A 347 7.40 -27.63 2.53
N ALA A 348 6.71 -28.73 2.87
CA ALA A 348 5.78 -28.75 3.99
C ALA A 348 6.55 -28.51 5.30
N THR A 349 6.18 -27.46 6.01
CA THR A 349 6.80 -27.09 7.29
C THR A 349 5.71 -26.58 8.23
N VAL A 350 5.95 -26.73 9.53
CA VAL A 350 5.17 -26.07 10.58
C VAL A 350 6.09 -25.11 11.29
N THR A 351 5.67 -23.85 11.39
CA THR A 351 6.40 -22.82 12.12
C THR A 351 5.55 -22.36 13.29
N VAL A 352 6.14 -22.36 14.49
CA VAL A 352 5.50 -21.83 15.69
C VAL A 352 6.15 -20.49 16.02
N GLN A 353 5.34 -19.48 16.33
CA GLN A 353 5.83 -18.17 16.72
C GLN A 353 4.95 -17.58 17.83
N THR A 354 5.57 -16.81 18.71
CA THR A 354 4.86 -16.05 19.75
C THR A 354 4.33 -14.75 19.14
N THR A 355 3.01 -14.59 19.06
CA THR A 355 2.37 -13.37 18.57
C THR A 355 2.24 -12.29 19.65
N GLN A 356 2.03 -12.72 20.89
CA GLN A 356 1.97 -11.87 22.07
C GLN A 356 2.69 -12.58 23.23
N PRO A 357 3.74 -11.98 23.82
CA PRO A 357 4.40 -12.57 24.98
C PRO A 357 3.46 -12.57 26.18
N GLY A 358 3.45 -13.69 26.91
CA GLY A 358 2.82 -13.74 28.23
C GLY A 358 3.57 -12.88 29.25
N VAL A 359 2.88 -12.47 30.31
CA VAL A 359 3.49 -11.72 31.42
C VAL A 359 3.31 -12.51 32.72
N ASN A 360 4.38 -12.77 33.45
CA ASN A 360 4.27 -13.34 34.78
C ASN A 360 3.71 -12.25 35.72
N PRO A 361 2.61 -12.54 36.45
CA PRO A 361 2.09 -11.65 37.48
C PRO A 361 3.17 -11.18 38.45
N VAL A 362 3.05 -9.93 38.94
CA VAL A 362 3.90 -9.46 40.05
C VAL A 362 3.53 -10.25 41.29
N SER A 363 4.54 -10.72 42.02
CA SER A 363 4.39 -11.42 43.30
C SER A 363 5.56 -11.09 44.23
N GLY A 364 5.49 -11.54 45.49
CA GLY A 364 6.55 -11.30 46.47
C GLY A 364 6.32 -10.05 47.32
N VAL A 365 7.42 -9.50 47.86
CA VAL A 365 7.40 -8.41 48.84
C VAL A 365 8.44 -7.33 48.52
N PHE A 366 8.23 -6.13 49.03
CA PHE A 366 9.18 -5.01 48.99
C PHE A 366 9.33 -4.38 50.38
N THR A 367 10.39 -3.59 50.57
CA THR A 367 10.54 -2.75 51.78
C THR A 367 10.79 -1.30 51.37
N LEU A 368 10.33 -0.37 52.21
CA LEU A 368 10.63 1.05 52.08
C LEU A 368 11.63 1.47 53.16
N ASP A 369 12.50 2.42 52.85
CA ASP A 369 13.39 3.05 53.82
C ASP A 369 13.23 4.56 53.87
N PHE A 370 13.42 5.13 55.06
CA PHE A 370 13.41 6.57 55.28
C PHE A 370 14.41 6.95 56.37
N ASN A 371 15.40 7.79 56.02
CA ASN A 371 16.46 8.23 56.93
C ASN A 371 17.14 7.05 57.67
N GLY A 372 17.34 5.93 56.97
CA GLY A 372 18.01 4.74 57.51
C GLY A 372 17.13 3.77 58.31
N ALA A 373 15.85 4.09 58.56
CA ALA A 373 14.88 3.15 59.11
C ALA A 373 14.15 2.41 57.99
N VAL A 374 13.95 1.10 58.11
CA VAL A 374 13.37 0.23 57.06
C VAL A 374 12.06 -0.39 57.55
N THR A 375 11.03 -0.40 56.71
CA THR A 375 9.75 -1.03 57.04
C THR A 375 9.87 -2.54 57.14
N SER A 376 8.93 -3.19 57.83
CA SER A 376 8.71 -4.63 57.64
C SER A 376 8.34 -4.94 56.16
N PRO A 377 8.61 -6.15 55.65
CA PRO A 377 8.28 -6.53 54.28
C PRO A 377 6.78 -6.36 53.98
N LEU A 378 6.48 -5.58 52.95
CA LEU A 378 5.14 -5.31 52.44
C LEU A 378 4.87 -6.18 51.22
N ALA A 379 3.70 -6.82 51.17
CA ALA A 379 3.28 -7.57 49.98
C ALA A 379 3.16 -6.64 48.77
N PHE A 380 3.45 -7.15 47.56
CA PHE A 380 3.31 -6.38 46.32
C PHE A 380 1.92 -5.73 46.14
N ASN A 381 0.89 -6.31 46.76
CA ASN A 381 -0.50 -5.85 46.75
C ASN A 381 -0.97 -5.24 48.08
N ALA A 382 -0.06 -4.74 48.93
CA ALA A 382 -0.41 -4.13 50.21
C ALA A 382 -1.48 -3.03 50.07
N THR A 383 -2.40 -2.93 51.03
CA THR A 383 -3.41 -1.87 51.06
C THR A 383 -2.79 -0.53 51.48
N SER A 384 -3.45 0.59 51.18
CA SER A 384 -3.00 1.91 51.66
C SER A 384 -2.86 1.96 53.18
N VAL A 385 -3.76 1.30 53.92
CA VAL A 385 -3.70 1.18 55.38
C VAL A 385 -2.47 0.41 55.85
N GLN A 386 -2.17 -0.73 55.22
CA GLN A 386 -0.97 -1.51 55.56
C GLN A 386 0.31 -0.72 55.29
N LEU A 387 0.34 0.04 54.20
CA LEU A 387 1.47 0.90 53.85
C LEU A 387 1.62 2.07 54.83
N GLN A 388 0.52 2.73 55.19
CA GLN A 388 0.49 3.81 56.19
C GLN A 388 1.02 3.31 57.53
N THR A 389 0.47 2.21 58.04
CA THR A 389 0.91 1.63 59.31
C THR A 389 2.40 1.29 59.27
N ALA A 390 2.89 0.70 58.18
CA ALA A 390 4.31 0.37 58.06
C ALA A 390 5.23 1.60 58.09
N LEU A 391 4.81 2.71 57.47
CA LEU A 391 5.57 3.97 57.47
C LEU A 391 5.53 4.66 58.84
N GLU A 392 4.37 4.75 59.48
CA GLU A 392 4.21 5.39 60.81
C GLU A 392 4.86 4.59 61.95
N THR A 393 5.18 3.31 61.73
CA THR A 393 5.99 2.53 62.69
C THR A 393 7.48 2.86 62.65
N LEU A 394 7.95 3.59 61.63
CA LEU A 394 9.35 3.99 61.57
C LEU A 394 9.61 5.13 62.56
N PRO A 395 10.68 5.05 63.39
CA PRO A 395 10.99 6.11 64.35
C PRO A 395 11.39 7.45 63.68
N THR A 396 11.60 7.45 62.36
CA THR A 396 12.02 8.60 61.56
C THR A 396 10.87 9.30 60.83
N ILE A 397 9.64 8.76 60.91
CA ILE A 397 8.44 9.30 60.26
C ILE A 397 7.38 9.54 61.34
N ALA A 398 6.76 10.73 61.36
CA ALA A 398 5.56 10.98 62.17
C ALA A 398 4.28 10.56 61.41
N ASN A 399 3.24 11.37 61.39
CA ASN A 399 1.99 11.02 60.71
C ASN A 399 2.12 11.14 59.19
N VAL A 400 1.61 10.14 58.46
CA VAL A 400 1.49 10.20 57.00
C VAL A 400 0.07 9.85 56.59
N ASP A 401 -0.41 10.47 55.52
CA ASP A 401 -1.65 10.07 54.85
C ASP A 401 -1.30 9.29 53.57
N VAL A 402 -1.86 8.09 53.41
CA VAL A 402 -1.59 7.23 52.25
C VAL A 402 -2.88 6.97 51.49
N THR A 403 -2.94 7.46 50.25
CA THR A 403 -4.08 7.24 49.34
C THR A 403 -3.66 6.36 48.17
N GLN A 404 -4.49 5.38 47.82
CA GLN A 404 -4.25 4.57 46.63
C GLN A 404 -4.71 5.36 45.39
N THR A 405 -3.81 5.63 44.45
CA THR A 405 -4.07 6.59 43.37
C THR A 405 -4.60 5.96 42.08
N GLN A 406 -4.19 4.74 41.72
CA GLN A 406 -4.82 3.89 40.69
C GLN A 406 -4.41 2.42 40.86
N SER A 407 -5.32 1.52 40.48
CA SER A 407 -5.00 0.17 40.01
C SER A 407 -4.91 0.24 38.48
N SER A 408 -3.78 0.70 37.95
CA SER A 408 -3.55 0.58 36.50
C SER A 408 -3.65 -0.92 36.15
N GLY A 409 -4.29 -1.27 35.04
CA GLY A 409 -4.77 -2.64 34.72
C GLY A 409 -3.74 -3.79 34.63
N GLY A 410 -2.58 -3.70 35.30
CA GLY A 410 -1.71 -4.81 35.67
C GLY A 410 -1.84 -5.17 37.16
N ASN A 411 -1.20 -6.27 37.56
CA ASN A 411 -1.24 -6.82 38.92
C ASN A 411 -0.43 -6.02 39.97
N GLY A 412 -0.42 -4.67 39.92
CA GLY A 412 0.37 -3.80 40.81
C GLY A 412 -0.44 -2.65 41.42
N ASN A 413 0.07 -2.06 42.51
CA ASN A 413 -0.57 -0.96 43.23
C ASN A 413 0.25 0.35 43.10
N SER A 414 -0.44 1.49 43.09
CA SER A 414 0.16 2.84 43.19
C SER A 414 -0.42 3.58 44.38
N TRP A 415 0.46 4.19 45.18
CA TRP A 415 0.09 4.96 46.37
C TRP A 415 0.69 6.37 46.33
N GLN A 416 -0.04 7.32 46.87
CA GLN A 416 0.43 8.66 47.17
C GLN A 416 0.57 8.79 48.69
N VAL A 417 1.79 9.07 49.14
CA VAL A 417 2.14 9.25 50.55
C VAL A 417 2.33 10.74 50.81
N THR A 418 1.57 11.30 51.74
CA THR A 418 1.62 12.69 52.17
C THR A 418 2.15 12.74 53.60
N PHE A 419 3.31 13.36 53.81
CA PHE A 419 3.83 13.60 55.14
C PHE A 419 3.07 14.76 55.79
N LEU A 420 2.43 14.51 56.93
CA LEU A 420 1.61 15.51 57.63
C LEU A 420 2.48 16.28 58.65
N SER A 421 2.35 17.61 58.67
CA SER A 421 3.05 18.46 59.64
C SER A 421 2.51 18.22 61.05
N THR A 422 3.37 17.78 61.96
CA THR A 422 3.03 17.54 63.37
C THR A 422 3.90 18.39 64.28
N SER A 423 3.33 18.91 65.36
CA SER A 423 4.07 19.60 66.43
C SER A 423 4.71 18.56 67.37
N GLY A 424 5.77 17.89 66.92
CA GLY A 424 6.49 16.87 67.68
C GLY A 424 7.60 16.22 66.84
N ALA A 425 8.67 15.73 67.48
CA ALA A 425 9.74 15.01 66.81
C ALA A 425 9.34 13.54 66.54
N PRO A 426 9.69 12.95 65.37
CA PRO A 426 10.41 13.57 64.25
C PRO A 426 9.52 14.56 63.46
N LEU A 427 10.08 15.70 63.07
CA LEU A 427 9.34 16.72 62.31
C LEU A 427 9.26 16.31 60.83
N ASN A 428 8.04 16.15 60.32
CA ASN A 428 7.72 15.91 58.91
C ASN A 428 7.62 17.22 58.10
N VAL A 429 8.58 18.14 58.28
CA VAL A 429 8.53 19.48 57.66
C VAL A 429 9.77 19.75 56.81
N GLY A 430 9.62 20.56 55.76
CA GLY A 430 10.69 20.93 54.84
C GLY A 430 10.92 19.91 53.72
N ASP A 431 12.08 20.01 53.07
CA ASP A 431 12.45 19.13 51.96
C ASP A 431 12.88 17.75 52.48
N LEU A 432 11.92 16.82 52.55
CA LEU A 432 12.17 15.45 52.98
C LEU A 432 12.76 14.61 51.83
N PRO A 433 13.71 13.70 52.12
CA PRO A 433 14.25 12.79 51.12
C PRO A 433 13.16 11.84 50.59
N LEU A 434 13.39 11.28 49.40
CA LEU A 434 12.52 10.23 48.88
C LEU A 434 12.60 8.98 49.77
N LEU A 435 11.47 8.28 49.91
CA LEU A 435 11.48 6.91 50.43
C LEU A 435 12.37 6.06 49.51
N GLY A 436 13.39 5.42 50.07
CA GLY A 436 14.13 4.42 49.33
C GLY A 436 13.30 3.15 49.21
N LEU A 437 13.48 2.43 48.11
CA LEU A 437 12.68 1.27 47.74
C LEU A 437 13.61 0.11 47.44
N ASN A 438 13.38 -1.01 48.12
CA ASN A 438 14.08 -2.26 47.85
C ASN A 438 13.12 -3.29 47.22
N PRO A 439 13.15 -3.45 45.88
CA PRO A 439 12.28 -4.38 45.16
C PRO A 439 12.89 -5.78 44.98
N VAL A 440 14.02 -6.10 45.61
CA VAL A 440 14.81 -7.34 45.34
C VAL A 440 14.00 -8.63 45.56
N ARG A 441 12.94 -8.57 46.36
CA ARG A 441 12.06 -9.72 46.65
C ARG A 441 10.73 -9.69 45.88
N LEU A 442 10.62 -8.86 44.85
CA LEU A 442 9.53 -8.91 43.87
C LEU A 442 9.89 -9.87 42.73
N HIS A 443 8.90 -10.62 42.25
CA HIS A 443 9.03 -11.54 41.11
C HIS A 443 7.99 -11.21 40.03
N GLY A 444 8.35 -11.32 38.75
CA GLY A 444 7.48 -10.98 37.60
C GLY A 444 8.30 -10.58 36.36
N THR A 445 7.69 -10.58 35.17
CA THR A 445 8.43 -10.37 33.90
C THR A 445 8.71 -8.89 33.60
N GLN A 446 7.94 -7.96 34.19
CA GLN A 446 8.05 -6.52 33.96
C GLN A 446 7.83 -5.75 35.27
N ILE A 447 8.67 -6.00 36.28
CA ILE A 447 8.57 -5.26 37.54
C ILE A 447 9.07 -3.83 37.31
N VAL A 448 8.17 -2.88 37.45
CA VAL A 448 8.50 -1.46 37.56
C VAL A 448 8.17 -1.03 38.99
N ALA A 449 9.18 -0.59 39.72
CA ALA A 449 9.05 -0.18 41.10
C ALA A 449 9.84 1.12 41.27
N ASN A 450 9.15 2.23 41.53
CA ASN A 450 9.77 3.55 41.68
C ASN A 450 9.10 4.34 42.81
N VAL A 451 9.88 5.23 43.41
CA VAL A 451 9.37 6.28 44.30
C VAL A 451 9.70 7.60 43.63
N THR A 452 8.71 8.46 43.48
CA THR A 452 8.90 9.78 42.86
C THR A 452 8.26 10.85 43.73
N LYS A 453 8.85 12.05 43.72
CA LYS A 453 8.31 13.19 44.43
C LYS A 453 7.15 13.77 43.65
N VAL A 454 5.97 13.81 44.25
CA VAL A 454 4.75 14.36 43.62
C VAL A 454 4.57 15.84 43.97
N GLN A 455 5.07 16.29 45.13
CA GLN A 455 5.03 17.68 45.61
C GLN A 455 6.26 17.98 46.48
N SER A 456 6.88 19.17 46.32
CA SER A 456 7.92 19.69 47.22
C SER A 456 7.32 20.64 48.25
N ALA A 457 7.98 20.75 49.40
CA ALA A 457 7.52 21.40 50.63
C ALA A 457 6.87 22.79 50.46
N VAL A 458 5.96 23.10 51.39
CA VAL A 458 5.56 24.48 51.70
C VAL A 458 6.46 24.98 52.83
N THR A 459 7.30 25.98 52.56
CA THR A 459 8.09 26.69 53.56
C THR A 459 7.29 27.86 54.11
N ALA A 460 7.31 28.11 55.42
CA ALA A 460 6.73 29.35 55.95
C ALA A 460 7.68 30.53 55.65
N LEU A 461 7.16 31.55 54.98
CA LEU A 461 7.83 32.84 54.80
C LEU A 461 7.50 33.73 56.02
N SER A 462 8.54 34.15 56.72
CA SER A 462 8.45 35.13 57.81
C SER A 462 9.31 36.34 57.50
N VAL A 463 8.78 37.55 57.71
CA VAL A 463 9.49 38.81 57.47
C VAL A 463 9.87 39.44 58.81
N SER A 464 11.05 40.04 58.89
CA SER A 464 11.46 40.87 60.03
C SER A 464 12.00 42.21 59.54
N VAL A 465 11.67 43.29 60.26
CA VAL A 465 12.17 44.65 59.98
C VAL A 465 13.39 45.01 60.85
N ASN A 466 13.71 44.20 61.85
CA ASN A 466 14.80 44.45 62.80
C ASN A 466 15.67 43.20 63.10
N GLY A 467 15.39 42.06 62.46
CA GLY A 467 16.11 40.79 62.64
C GLY A 467 15.79 40.04 63.94
N GLN A 468 14.86 40.54 64.75
CA GLN A 468 14.48 39.97 66.05
C GLN A 468 13.00 39.59 66.09
N ASP A 469 12.13 40.49 65.60
CA ASP A 469 10.68 40.30 65.56
C ASP A 469 10.28 39.78 64.17
N TRP A 470 9.75 38.56 64.12
CA TRP A 470 9.34 37.88 62.88
C TRP A 470 7.81 37.79 62.79
N THR A 471 7.26 37.86 61.57
CA THR A 471 5.81 37.68 61.37
C THR A 471 5.36 36.25 61.70
N SER A 472 4.13 36.10 62.23
CA SER A 472 3.54 34.82 62.68
C SER A 472 2.40 34.32 61.79
N ASP A 473 2.21 34.97 60.64
CA ASP A 473 1.15 34.72 59.67
C ASP A 473 1.35 33.44 58.83
N ASN A 474 2.52 32.78 58.96
CA ASN A 474 2.84 31.48 58.34
C ASN A 474 2.49 31.42 56.84
N VAL A 475 2.79 32.51 56.12
CA VAL A 475 2.54 32.58 54.68
C VAL A 475 3.37 31.51 53.97
N GLY A 476 2.72 30.52 53.37
CA GLY A 476 3.39 29.39 52.73
C GLY A 476 3.99 29.74 51.37
N PHE A 477 5.30 29.60 51.23
CA PHE A 477 6.02 29.57 49.96
C PHE A 477 6.10 28.12 49.45
N ARG A 478 5.48 27.86 48.30
CA ARG A 478 5.41 26.52 47.68
C ARG A 478 6.52 26.37 46.63
N TYR A 479 7.28 25.28 46.73
CA TYR A 479 8.18 24.86 45.65
C TYR A 479 7.44 23.89 44.72
N ASP A 480 7.24 24.29 43.47
CA ASP A 480 6.71 23.41 42.44
C ASP A 480 7.83 22.66 41.72
N SER A 481 7.56 21.41 41.33
CA SER A 481 8.46 20.66 40.46
C SER A 481 8.39 21.21 39.03
N ASP A 482 9.46 20.99 38.27
CA ASP A 482 9.54 21.44 36.88
C ASP A 482 8.37 20.89 36.04
N MET A 483 7.75 21.80 35.28
CA MET A 483 6.72 21.48 34.32
C MET A 483 7.34 20.67 33.17
N LEU A 484 6.62 19.66 32.68
CA LEU A 484 7.04 18.87 31.53
C LEU A 484 5.97 18.91 30.45
N VAL A 485 6.34 19.37 29.25
CA VAL A 485 5.48 19.29 28.05
C VAL A 485 5.87 18.05 27.25
N GLN A 486 4.92 17.13 27.08
CA GLN A 486 5.16 15.85 26.40
C GLN A 486 4.62 15.83 24.96
N GLN A 487 3.54 16.54 24.69
CA GLN A 487 2.87 16.50 23.38
C GLN A 487 2.22 17.84 23.04
N VAL A 488 2.20 18.14 21.73
CA VAL A 488 1.42 19.22 21.11
C VAL A 488 0.49 18.64 20.05
N SER A 489 -0.78 19.06 20.01
CA SER A 489 -1.74 18.62 18.99
C SER A 489 -2.70 19.74 18.58
N PRO A 490 -2.86 20.05 17.27
CA PRO A 490 -2.07 19.51 16.16
C PRO A 490 -0.59 19.93 16.25
N ALA A 491 0.32 19.11 15.72
CA ALA A 491 1.76 19.35 15.77
C ALA A 491 2.30 20.17 14.59
N LEU A 492 1.41 20.81 13.82
CA LEU A 492 1.78 21.66 12.69
C LEU A 492 0.73 22.75 12.44
N GLY A 493 1.17 23.86 11.83
CA GLY A 493 0.34 25.01 11.47
C GLY A 493 1.03 25.94 10.47
N PRO A 494 0.31 26.91 9.87
CA PRO A 494 0.89 27.81 8.89
C PRO A 494 1.84 28.82 9.53
N VAL A 495 2.80 29.32 8.76
CA VAL A 495 3.70 30.43 9.13
C VAL A 495 2.96 31.69 9.61
N THR A 496 1.72 31.91 9.17
CA THR A 496 0.90 33.03 9.64
C THR A 496 0.48 32.94 11.11
N GLY A 497 0.67 31.78 11.77
CA GLY A 497 0.21 31.54 13.13
C GLY A 497 -1.31 31.39 13.24
N GLY A 498 -1.82 31.36 14.46
CA GLY A 498 -3.25 31.24 14.79
C GLY A 498 -3.74 29.83 15.10
N THR A 499 -2.90 28.80 14.93
CA THR A 499 -3.27 27.40 15.17
C THR A 499 -3.54 27.17 16.65
N ARG A 500 -4.76 26.73 17.01
CA ARG A 500 -5.12 26.40 18.39
C ARG A 500 -4.61 24.99 18.74
N VAL A 501 -3.55 24.93 19.55
CA VAL A 501 -2.90 23.68 19.96
C VAL A 501 -3.20 23.33 21.40
N VAL A 502 -3.41 22.03 21.64
CA VAL A 502 -3.51 21.44 22.97
C VAL A 502 -2.14 20.90 23.35
N LEU A 503 -1.59 21.38 24.46
CA LEU A 503 -0.39 20.81 25.07
C LEU A 503 -0.78 19.83 26.17
N ARG A 504 -0.19 18.62 26.11
CA ARG A 504 -0.32 17.61 27.15
C ARG A 504 1.02 17.38 27.83
N GLY A 505 0.99 17.22 29.15
CA GLY A 505 2.18 17.09 29.95
C GLY A 505 1.88 16.82 31.41
N LEU A 506 2.79 17.22 32.29
CA LEU A 506 2.72 16.99 33.72
C LEU A 506 2.99 18.27 34.50
N ARG A 507 2.31 18.39 35.65
CA ARG A 507 2.56 19.41 36.68
C ARG A 507 2.34 20.84 36.22
N PHE A 508 1.42 21.06 35.29
CA PHE A 508 0.98 22.41 34.94
C PHE A 508 0.28 23.05 36.15
N VAL A 509 0.51 24.34 36.33
CA VAL A 509 0.02 25.08 37.49
C VAL A 509 -0.95 26.17 37.04
N ASN A 510 -2.04 26.36 37.78
CA ASN A 510 -3.02 27.40 37.47
C ASN A 510 -2.50 28.79 37.85
N MET A 511 -1.59 29.31 37.05
CA MET A 511 -0.99 30.65 37.18
C MET A 511 -0.84 31.29 35.81
N THR A 512 -0.38 32.55 35.79
CA THR A 512 -0.06 33.25 34.54
C THR A 512 1.08 32.54 33.83
N MET A 513 0.77 31.92 32.69
CA MET A 513 1.72 31.20 31.86
C MET A 513 1.65 31.67 30.40
N TRP A 514 2.75 31.47 29.70
CA TRP A 514 2.90 31.74 28.28
C TRP A 514 3.40 30.50 27.57
N CYS A 515 2.81 30.16 26.44
CA CYS A 515 3.35 29.16 25.54
C CYS A 515 4.47 29.80 24.72
N LEU A 516 5.65 29.19 24.73
CA LEU A 516 6.81 29.62 23.97
C LEU A 516 7.02 28.67 22.78
N PHE A 517 6.85 29.19 21.57
CA PHE A 517 7.13 28.51 20.31
C PHE A 517 8.48 29.01 19.79
N GLY A 518 9.55 28.27 20.09
CA GLY A 518 10.91 28.71 19.81
C GLY A 518 11.27 29.94 20.64
N ASN A 519 11.15 31.14 20.07
CA ASN A 519 11.40 32.43 20.73
C ASN A 519 10.16 33.33 20.86
N ALA A 520 9.00 32.91 20.33
CA ALA A 520 7.78 33.72 20.32
C ALA A 520 6.78 33.21 21.37
N THR A 521 6.17 34.12 22.13
CA THR A 521 5.23 33.78 23.20
C THR A 521 3.78 34.07 22.85
N THR A 522 2.87 33.31 23.46
CA THR A 522 1.41 33.46 23.34
C THR A 522 0.75 33.12 24.67
N GLY A 523 -0.45 33.65 24.92
CA GLY A 523 -1.18 33.39 26.16
C GLY A 523 -1.61 31.93 26.30
N VAL A 524 -1.73 31.46 27.54
CA VAL A 524 -2.18 30.10 27.88
C VAL A 524 -3.59 30.12 28.45
N GLU A 525 -4.45 29.23 27.95
CA GLU A 525 -5.70 28.84 28.59
C GLU A 525 -5.43 27.59 29.44
N TYR A 526 -5.45 27.74 30.77
CA TYR A 526 -5.23 26.62 31.69
C TYR A 526 -6.48 25.74 31.80
N ILE A 527 -6.33 24.43 31.56
CA ILE A 527 -7.43 23.47 31.68
C ILE A 527 -7.25 22.57 32.90
N SER A 528 -6.06 22.00 33.08
CA SER A 528 -5.75 21.11 34.20
C SER A 528 -4.24 20.96 34.39
N ALA A 529 -3.82 20.25 35.45
CA ALA A 529 -2.41 19.99 35.73
C ALA A 529 -1.67 19.17 34.65
N THR A 530 -2.38 18.67 33.64
CA THR A 530 -1.80 17.92 32.52
C THR A 530 -2.17 18.47 31.15
N THR A 531 -3.03 19.49 31.07
CA THR A 531 -3.55 20.01 29.80
C THR A 531 -3.65 21.53 29.82
N VAL A 532 -3.10 22.17 28.78
CA VAL A 532 -3.29 23.61 28.51
C VAL A 532 -3.51 23.84 27.02
N VAL A 533 -4.07 24.99 26.66
CA VAL A 533 -4.36 25.35 25.28
C VAL A 533 -3.74 26.70 24.93
N CYS A 534 -3.16 26.79 23.73
CA CYS A 534 -2.45 27.96 23.24
C CYS A 534 -2.69 28.18 21.74
N SER A 535 -2.48 29.39 21.25
CA SER A 535 -2.53 29.71 19.81
C SER A 535 -1.14 30.00 19.27
N SER A 536 -0.70 29.28 18.23
CA SER A 536 0.64 29.44 17.66
C SER A 536 0.88 30.90 17.22
N PRO A 537 2.01 31.53 17.60
CA PRO A 537 2.35 32.86 17.10
C PRO A 537 2.77 32.80 15.61
N PRO A 538 2.67 33.91 14.87
CA PRO A 538 3.21 34.00 13.52
C PRO A 538 4.73 33.79 13.49
N GLN A 539 5.23 33.09 12.48
CA GLN A 539 6.64 32.86 12.19
C GLN A 539 6.94 33.29 10.74
N GLY A 540 8.06 33.98 10.49
CA GLY A 540 8.36 34.53 9.16
C GLY A 540 8.73 33.47 8.10
N SER A 541 9.02 32.24 8.50
CA SER A 541 9.48 31.16 7.62
C SER A 541 9.09 29.79 8.15
N SER A 542 9.10 28.78 7.27
CA SER A 542 8.85 27.39 7.64
C SER A 542 9.99 26.86 8.52
N THR A 543 9.66 26.34 9.69
CA THR A 543 10.64 25.86 10.68
C THR A 543 9.99 24.90 11.66
N SER A 544 10.78 24.13 12.40
CA SER A 544 10.32 23.33 13.53
C SER A 544 10.84 23.92 14.83
N VAL A 545 9.95 24.13 15.80
CA VAL A 545 10.30 24.70 17.10
C VAL A 545 9.81 23.82 18.24
N PHE A 546 10.54 23.79 19.35
CA PHE A 546 10.02 23.25 20.59
C PHE A 546 8.92 24.16 21.15
N VAL A 547 7.88 23.55 21.68
CA VAL A 547 6.81 24.26 22.40
C VAL A 547 7.00 24.04 23.89
N LYS A 548 7.30 25.12 24.61
CA LYS A 548 7.52 25.09 26.07
C LYS A 548 6.48 25.95 26.78
N LEU A 549 6.36 25.79 28.09
CA LEU A 549 5.63 26.70 28.96
C LEU A 549 6.62 27.56 29.73
N LEU A 550 6.35 28.85 29.75
CA LEU A 550 7.01 29.85 30.59
C LEU A 550 6.02 30.30 31.64
N SER A 551 6.36 30.15 32.92
CA SER A 551 5.66 30.85 33.98
C SER A 551 6.35 32.18 34.24
N ALA A 552 5.56 33.25 34.29
CA ALA A 552 6.04 34.59 34.61
C ALA A 552 5.15 35.22 35.68
N SER A 553 5.73 35.67 36.79
CA SER A 553 5.06 36.58 37.71
C SER A 553 5.11 38.02 37.16
N SER A 554 4.16 38.87 37.55
CA SER A 554 4.05 40.26 37.09
C SER A 554 5.22 41.17 37.50
N ALA A 555 6.26 40.63 38.15
CA ALA A 555 7.46 41.32 38.58
C ALA A 555 8.75 40.57 38.13
N SER A 556 8.85 40.34 36.82
CA SER A 556 10.08 40.40 36.00
C SER A 556 11.42 39.78 36.46
N LEU A 557 11.50 38.81 37.39
CA LEU A 557 12.82 38.21 37.76
C LEU A 557 12.89 36.70 37.95
N MET A 558 11.79 35.94 37.84
CA MET A 558 11.86 34.47 37.78
C MET A 558 10.95 33.94 36.68
N GLU A 559 11.57 33.57 35.56
CA GLU A 559 10.94 32.78 34.51
C GLU A 559 11.28 31.31 34.76
N THR A 560 10.29 30.49 35.10
CA THR A 560 10.47 29.03 35.10
C THR A 560 10.03 28.50 33.74
N MET A 561 10.93 27.80 33.07
CA MET A 561 10.71 27.23 31.75
C MET A 561 10.52 25.71 31.89
N SER A 562 9.47 25.17 31.28
CA SER A 562 9.26 23.72 31.25
C SER A 562 10.34 23.02 30.43
N ASP A 563 10.66 21.78 30.79
CA ASP A 563 11.23 20.84 29.83
C ASP A 563 10.18 20.46 28.78
N SER A 564 10.63 20.20 27.56
CA SER A 564 9.72 19.86 26.46
C SER A 564 10.36 18.96 25.42
N VAL A 565 9.61 17.94 25.02
CA VAL A 565 9.87 17.13 23.82
C VAL A 565 8.86 17.41 22.70
N ALA A 566 7.91 18.32 22.94
CA ALA A 566 6.88 18.65 21.97
C ALA A 566 7.43 19.59 20.88
N VAL A 567 7.36 19.14 19.62
CA VAL A 567 7.81 19.90 18.45
C VAL A 567 6.60 20.32 17.63
N PHE A 568 6.54 21.59 17.26
CA PHE A 568 5.54 22.14 16.35
C PHE A 568 6.19 22.58 15.04
N HIS A 569 5.61 22.14 13.92
CA HIS A 569 6.13 22.39 12.58
C HIS A 569 5.34 23.49 11.86
N TYR A 570 6.01 24.59 11.55
CA TYR A 570 5.47 25.67 10.72
C TYR A 570 5.66 25.35 9.24
N TYR A 571 4.55 25.30 8.49
CA TYR A 571 4.55 25.12 7.03
C TYR A 571 4.16 26.43 6.31
N PRO A 572 4.64 26.68 5.08
CA PRO A 572 4.21 27.84 4.29
C PRO A 572 2.71 27.78 4.01
N THR A 573 2.01 28.91 3.90
CA THR A 573 0.59 28.93 3.54
C THR A 573 0.35 28.08 2.29
N ILE A 574 -0.66 27.20 2.31
CA ILE A 574 -0.97 26.29 1.20
C ILE A 574 -1.25 27.15 -0.04
N SER A 575 -0.54 26.85 -1.13
CA SER A 575 -0.86 27.42 -2.43
C SER A 575 -1.80 26.47 -3.14
N PHE A 576 -2.90 27.00 -3.68
CA PHE A 576 -3.85 26.24 -4.46
C PHE A 576 -3.85 26.82 -5.88
N THR A 577 -3.51 25.98 -6.87
CA THR A 577 -3.34 26.39 -8.27
C THR A 577 -4.52 25.98 -9.14
N THR A 578 -4.95 24.71 -9.11
CA THR A 578 -6.03 24.22 -9.99
C THR A 578 -6.93 23.20 -9.28
N MET A 579 -8.19 23.13 -9.73
CA MET A 579 -9.17 22.13 -9.31
C MET A 579 -9.83 21.51 -10.54
N THR A 580 -9.75 20.19 -10.68
CA THR A 580 -10.30 19.48 -11.84
C THR A 580 -11.13 18.26 -11.42
N PRO A 581 -12.40 18.15 -11.83
CA PRO A 581 -13.21 19.18 -12.48
C PRO A 581 -13.57 20.33 -11.51
N ALA A 582 -13.79 21.53 -12.04
CA ALA A 582 -14.24 22.71 -11.25
C ALA A 582 -15.77 22.77 -11.06
N PHE A 583 -16.48 21.72 -11.49
CA PHE A 583 -17.93 21.60 -11.40
C PHE A 583 -18.36 20.14 -11.20
N GLY A 584 -19.58 19.94 -10.70
CA GLY A 584 -20.15 18.61 -10.49
C GLY A 584 -21.63 18.63 -10.14
N SER A 585 -22.20 17.44 -9.95
CA SER A 585 -23.62 17.25 -9.67
C SER A 585 -24.00 17.74 -8.27
N SER A 586 -25.22 18.25 -8.13
CA SER A 586 -25.82 18.62 -6.85
C SER A 586 -26.35 17.41 -6.05
N SER A 587 -26.60 16.27 -6.69
CA SER A 587 -27.11 15.06 -6.04
C SER A 587 -26.09 13.94 -5.85
N MET A 588 -24.98 13.96 -6.58
CA MET A 588 -23.91 12.96 -6.51
C MET A 588 -22.61 13.56 -5.97
N ALA A 589 -21.81 12.71 -5.30
CA ALA A 589 -20.48 13.11 -4.90
C ALA A 589 -19.56 13.24 -6.13
N THR A 590 -18.66 14.23 -6.13
CA THR A 590 -17.73 14.48 -7.24
C THR A 590 -16.29 14.32 -6.75
N HIS A 591 -15.51 13.47 -7.40
CA HIS A 591 -14.06 13.38 -7.14
C HIS A 591 -13.35 14.54 -7.82
N VAL A 592 -12.61 15.33 -7.03
CA VAL A 592 -11.83 16.45 -7.51
C VAL A 592 -10.35 16.23 -7.23
N ARG A 593 -9.53 16.48 -8.24
CA ARG A 593 -8.08 16.61 -8.12
C ARG A 593 -7.77 18.08 -7.85
N ILE A 594 -6.98 18.32 -6.82
CA ILE A 594 -6.53 19.65 -6.40
C ILE A 594 -5.02 19.71 -6.57
N GLU A 595 -4.54 20.64 -7.38
CA GLU A 595 -3.12 20.91 -7.59
C GLU A 595 -2.72 22.22 -6.89
N GLY A 596 -1.51 22.26 -6.37
CA GLY A 596 -1.04 23.36 -5.54
C GLY A 596 0.39 23.16 -5.04
N ALA A 597 0.68 23.70 -3.87
CA ALA A 597 1.94 23.48 -3.16
C ALA A 597 1.72 23.48 -1.64
N TYR A 598 2.65 22.81 -0.95
CA TYR A 598 2.72 22.71 0.51
C TYR A 598 1.62 21.86 1.16
N PHE A 599 1.08 20.88 0.44
CA PHE A 599 0.25 19.83 1.07
C PHE A 599 1.13 18.91 1.92
N VAL A 600 0.64 18.52 3.10
CA VAL A 600 1.37 17.66 4.03
C VAL A 600 0.57 16.38 4.27
N ASN A 601 1.24 15.22 4.19
CA ASN A 601 0.63 13.92 4.46
C ASN A 601 0.36 13.76 5.97
N THR A 602 -0.81 14.19 6.42
CA THR A 602 -1.25 14.05 7.80
C THR A 602 -2.63 13.39 7.86
N SER A 603 -2.94 12.74 8.98
CA SER A 603 -4.28 12.22 9.25
C SER A 603 -5.35 13.32 9.41
N ARG A 604 -4.95 14.60 9.41
CA ARG A 604 -5.82 15.76 9.52
C ARG A 604 -5.93 16.56 8.22
N LEU A 605 -5.30 16.10 7.14
CA LEU A 605 -5.40 16.73 5.83
C LEU A 605 -6.86 16.67 5.35
N THR A 606 -7.49 17.84 5.21
CA THR A 606 -8.95 17.96 5.07
C THR A 606 -9.28 19.01 4.00
N CYS A 607 -10.25 18.68 3.14
CA CYS A 607 -10.95 19.64 2.28
C CYS A 607 -12.25 20.07 2.97
N ARG A 608 -12.45 21.38 3.12
CA ARG A 608 -13.71 21.97 3.59
C ARG A 608 -14.41 22.67 2.43
N TYR A 609 -15.70 22.40 2.32
CA TYR A 609 -16.60 22.97 1.33
C TYR A 609 -17.56 23.90 2.04
N THR A 610 -17.55 25.17 1.65
CA THR A 610 -18.42 26.20 2.21
C THR A 610 -19.40 26.65 1.13
N THR A 611 -20.64 26.20 1.25
CA THR A 611 -21.71 26.50 0.29
C THR A 611 -22.69 27.49 0.90
N TYR A 612 -22.94 28.60 0.21
CA TYR A 612 -24.03 29.51 0.56
C TYR A 612 -25.36 28.95 0.05
N ILE A 613 -26.36 28.84 0.93
CA ILE A 613 -27.70 28.38 0.59
C ILE A 613 -28.66 29.58 0.64
N PRO A 614 -29.07 30.16 -0.51
CA PRO A 614 -29.90 31.36 -0.55
C PRO A 614 -31.24 31.20 0.16
N SER A 615 -31.87 30.02 0.07
CA SER A 615 -33.17 29.74 0.67
C SER A 615 -33.15 29.69 2.21
N LEU A 616 -31.99 29.47 2.81
CA LEU A 616 -31.80 29.42 4.26
C LEU A 616 -31.03 30.63 4.79
N ALA A 617 -30.59 31.53 3.92
CA ALA A 617 -29.72 32.67 4.23
C ALA A 617 -28.53 32.28 5.12
N THR A 618 -27.95 31.09 4.91
CA THR A 618 -26.90 30.53 5.77
C THR A 618 -25.81 29.80 4.96
N TYR A 619 -24.65 29.62 5.58
CA TYR A 619 -23.54 28.84 5.03
C TYR A 619 -23.54 27.43 5.63
N VAL A 620 -23.33 26.44 4.77
CA VAL A 620 -23.11 25.05 5.18
C VAL A 620 -21.66 24.70 4.94
N HIS A 621 -21.01 24.16 5.98
CA HIS A 621 -19.64 23.67 5.92
C HIS A 621 -19.64 22.15 5.94
N GLN A 622 -18.97 21.53 4.97
CA GLN A 622 -18.76 20.09 4.93
C GLN A 622 -17.27 19.81 4.81
N SER A 623 -16.74 19.02 5.73
CA SER A 623 -15.33 18.63 5.74
C SER A 623 -15.18 17.16 5.38
N VAL A 624 -14.25 16.86 4.47
CA VAL A 624 -13.86 15.50 4.08
C VAL A 624 -12.36 15.35 4.21
N LEU A 625 -11.90 14.16 4.60
CA LEU A 625 -10.48 13.84 4.56
C LEU A 625 -9.99 13.86 3.11
N ALA A 626 -8.84 14.49 2.87
CA ALA A 626 -8.20 14.45 1.57
C ALA A 626 -7.34 13.19 1.44
N THR A 627 -7.22 12.69 0.21
CA THR A 627 -6.24 11.69 -0.16
C THR A 627 -4.96 12.40 -0.58
N PHE A 628 -3.89 12.22 0.21
CA PHE A 628 -2.58 12.77 -0.14
C PHE A 628 -2.00 12.04 -1.34
N VAL A 629 -1.60 12.78 -2.39
CA VAL A 629 -0.88 12.23 -3.55
C VAL A 629 0.58 12.70 -3.52
N SER A 630 0.80 14.01 -3.39
CA SER A 630 2.13 14.62 -3.24
C SER A 630 2.02 15.97 -2.53
N SER A 631 3.16 16.64 -2.29
CA SER A 631 3.15 18.01 -1.74
C SER A 631 2.53 19.05 -2.68
N THR A 632 2.26 18.68 -3.94
CA THR A 632 1.65 19.53 -4.96
C THR A 632 0.29 19.01 -5.46
N GLU A 633 -0.20 17.88 -4.93
CA GLU A 633 -1.44 17.27 -5.39
C GLU A 633 -2.17 16.52 -4.26
N ILE A 634 -3.48 16.74 -4.16
CA ILE A 634 -4.39 15.98 -3.30
C ILE A 634 -5.68 15.62 -4.04
N GLY A 635 -6.28 14.49 -3.67
CA GLY A 635 -7.62 14.11 -4.11
C GLY A 635 -8.65 14.40 -3.02
N CYS A 636 -9.78 15.00 -3.37
CA CYS A 636 -10.89 15.22 -2.44
C CYS A 636 -12.23 14.79 -3.06
N ILE A 637 -13.21 14.51 -2.20
CA ILE A 637 -14.56 14.17 -2.62
C ILE A 637 -15.47 15.32 -2.23
N VAL A 638 -16.02 16.04 -3.22
CA VAL A 638 -17.08 17.01 -2.98
C VAL A 638 -18.35 16.24 -2.65
N PRO A 639 -18.89 16.35 -1.41
CA PRO A 639 -20.11 15.65 -1.03
C PRO A 639 -21.33 16.20 -1.78
N SER A 640 -22.39 15.39 -1.89
CA SER A 640 -23.65 15.83 -2.51
C SER A 640 -24.32 16.93 -1.67
N LEU A 641 -24.86 17.97 -2.31
CA LEU A 641 -25.66 18.98 -1.59
C LEU A 641 -26.96 18.39 -1.03
N LYS A 642 -27.48 17.31 -1.65
CA LYS A 642 -28.66 16.58 -1.17
C LYS A 642 -28.53 16.11 0.29
N SER A 643 -27.33 15.75 0.75
CA SER A 643 -27.12 15.32 2.14
C SER A 643 -27.23 16.46 3.16
N SER A 644 -27.20 17.71 2.69
CA SER A 644 -27.19 18.91 3.54
C SER A 644 -28.59 19.47 3.82
N PHE A 645 -29.65 18.94 3.21
CA PHE A 645 -31.04 19.39 3.38
C PHE A 645 -31.89 18.40 4.21
N PRO A 646 -32.74 18.87 5.13
CA PRO A 646 -33.69 18.02 5.86
C PRO A 646 -34.76 17.44 4.92
N LYS A 647 -35.24 16.21 5.21
CA LYS A 647 -36.21 15.45 4.40
C LYS A 647 -37.63 16.06 4.29
N SER A 648 -37.90 17.24 4.85
CA SER A 648 -39.25 17.77 5.00
C SER A 648 -39.70 18.70 3.88
N GLY A 649 -40.79 18.33 3.19
CA GLY A 649 -41.77 19.23 2.54
C GLY A 649 -41.35 19.99 1.29
N SER A 650 -40.10 20.44 1.17
CA SER A 650 -39.59 21.13 -0.01
C SER A 650 -38.69 20.21 -0.84
N THR A 651 -38.91 20.16 -2.15
CA THR A 651 -38.02 19.42 -3.05
C THR A 651 -36.66 20.13 -3.07
N TRP A 652 -35.59 19.42 -2.71
CA TRP A 652 -34.22 19.96 -2.73
C TRP A 652 -33.86 20.60 -4.09
N ALA A 653 -34.45 20.11 -5.18
CA ALA A 653 -34.33 20.65 -6.53
C ALA A 653 -34.77 22.13 -6.67
N ASN A 654 -35.69 22.62 -5.84
CA ASN A 654 -36.17 24.01 -5.90
C ASN A 654 -35.21 25.01 -5.23
N HIS A 655 -34.15 24.52 -4.58
CA HIS A 655 -33.21 25.34 -3.80
C HIS A 655 -31.79 25.40 -4.40
N VAL A 656 -31.55 24.69 -5.50
CA VAL A 656 -30.24 24.62 -6.17
C VAL A 656 -30.26 25.47 -7.45
N ALA A 657 -30.31 26.80 -7.29
CA ALA A 657 -29.72 27.67 -8.30
C ALA A 657 -28.19 27.51 -8.16
N ALA A 658 -27.45 27.44 -9.30
CA ALA A 658 -26.02 27.16 -9.35
C ALA A 658 -25.26 27.79 -8.15
N SER A 659 -24.87 26.96 -7.18
CA SER A 659 -24.30 27.46 -5.93
C SER A 659 -22.78 27.41 -6.02
N SER A 660 -22.19 28.56 -5.75
CA SER A 660 -20.75 28.74 -5.69
C SER A 660 -20.26 28.19 -4.35
N THR A 661 -19.51 27.09 -4.38
CA THR A 661 -18.97 26.45 -3.17
C THR A 661 -17.50 26.81 -3.04
N ALA A 662 -17.17 27.57 -1.99
CA ALA A 662 -15.77 27.85 -1.67
C ALA A 662 -15.10 26.54 -1.22
N VAL A 663 -13.94 26.25 -1.78
CA VAL A 663 -13.15 25.08 -1.43
C VAL A 663 -11.91 25.54 -0.68
N GLU A 664 -11.73 24.95 0.49
CA GLU A 664 -10.68 25.33 1.42
C GLU A 664 -9.92 24.08 1.83
N VAL A 665 -8.60 24.15 1.95
CA VAL A 665 -7.75 23.01 2.30
C VAL A 665 -6.99 23.30 3.58
N SER A 666 -6.91 22.31 4.47
CA SER A 666 -6.14 22.40 5.70
C SER A 666 -5.25 21.18 5.89
N ASN A 667 -3.98 21.40 6.22
CA ASN A 667 -3.03 20.34 6.58
C ASN A 667 -3.21 19.82 8.03
N ASN A 668 -3.94 20.56 8.88
CA ASN A 668 -4.10 20.26 10.30
C ASN A 668 -5.56 20.22 10.78
N GLY A 669 -6.52 20.37 9.86
CA GLY A 669 -7.96 20.34 10.10
C GLY A 669 -8.53 21.62 10.71
N GLN A 670 -7.72 22.65 10.93
CA GLN A 670 -8.13 23.92 11.55
C GLN A 670 -7.80 25.13 10.70
N ASP A 671 -6.58 25.20 10.17
CA ASP A 671 -6.08 26.34 9.41
C ASP A 671 -6.34 26.11 7.92
N TYR A 672 -7.38 26.75 7.40
CA TYR A 672 -7.86 26.57 6.03
C TYR A 672 -7.33 27.66 5.10
N SER A 673 -6.78 27.24 3.95
CA SER A 673 -6.42 28.13 2.85
C SER A 673 -7.51 28.08 1.77
N VAL A 674 -7.98 29.24 1.32
CA VAL A 674 -9.11 29.37 0.39
C VAL A 674 -8.63 29.38 -1.06
N HIS A 675 -9.30 28.66 -1.95
CA HIS A 675 -9.05 28.74 -3.39
C HIS A 675 -9.67 30.00 -4.02
N PRO A 676 -8.99 30.68 -4.97
CA PRO A 676 -9.55 31.83 -5.70
C PRO A 676 -10.81 31.55 -6.52
N THR A 677 -11.06 30.29 -6.94
CA THR A 677 -12.27 29.94 -7.68
C THR A 677 -13.12 28.93 -6.90
N ASN A 678 -14.42 29.15 -6.95
CA ASN A 678 -15.38 28.28 -6.29
C ASN A 678 -15.72 27.07 -7.17
N PHE A 679 -15.97 25.94 -6.53
CA PHE A 679 -16.56 24.79 -7.18
C PHE A 679 -18.02 25.11 -7.53
N THR A 680 -18.39 24.89 -8.79
CA THR A 680 -19.74 25.18 -9.26
C THR A 680 -20.60 23.92 -9.20
N THR A 681 -21.63 23.92 -8.35
CA THR A 681 -22.62 22.83 -8.36
C THR A 681 -23.65 23.06 -9.46
N LEU A 682 -23.88 22.03 -10.27
CA LEU A 682 -24.85 22.05 -11.34
C LEU A 682 -26.08 21.20 -10.97
N PRO A 683 -27.30 21.60 -11.40
CA PRO A 683 -28.46 20.74 -11.33
C PRO A 683 -28.20 19.42 -12.07
N ASP A 684 -28.85 18.35 -11.64
CA ASP A 684 -28.76 17.09 -12.36
C ASP A 684 -29.30 17.24 -13.78
N PHE A 685 -28.55 16.72 -14.75
CA PHE A 685 -29.02 16.65 -16.13
C PHE A 685 -30.16 15.64 -16.20
N GLN A 686 -31.34 16.10 -16.64
CA GLN A 686 -32.44 15.21 -16.99
C GLN A 686 -32.51 15.09 -18.51
N ALA A 687 -32.24 13.89 -19.02
CA ALA A 687 -32.59 13.55 -20.39
C ALA A 687 -34.12 13.43 -20.48
N SER A 688 -34.80 14.46 -20.99
CA SER A 688 -36.25 14.46 -21.16
C SER A 688 -36.70 13.65 -22.38
N ALA A 689 -35.87 13.58 -23.41
CA ALA A 689 -36.05 12.76 -24.60
C ALA A 689 -34.70 12.52 -25.28
N LEU A 690 -34.58 11.42 -26.02
CA LEU A 690 -33.49 11.15 -26.94
C LEU A 690 -34.05 11.32 -28.37
N ALA A 691 -33.46 12.21 -29.16
CA ALA A 691 -33.89 12.47 -30.53
C ALA A 691 -32.66 12.47 -31.48
N PRO A 692 -32.57 11.51 -32.41
CA PRO A 692 -33.49 10.39 -32.62
C PRO A 692 -33.38 9.34 -31.49
N SER A 693 -34.51 8.73 -31.10
CA SER A 693 -34.55 7.66 -30.08
C SER A 693 -34.09 6.30 -30.61
N THR A 694 -33.72 6.23 -31.89
CA THR A 694 -33.25 5.03 -32.58
C THR A 694 -32.12 5.41 -33.52
N GLY A 695 -31.14 4.50 -33.68
CA GLY A 695 -29.99 4.68 -34.55
C GLY A 695 -29.69 3.43 -35.38
N PRO A 696 -28.99 3.57 -36.50
CA PRO A 696 -28.60 2.45 -37.35
C PRO A 696 -27.59 1.53 -36.63
N LEU A 697 -27.70 0.23 -36.89
CA LEU A 697 -26.82 -0.81 -36.31
C LEU A 697 -25.33 -0.58 -36.63
N GLY A 698 -25.02 0.21 -37.67
CA GLY A 698 -23.66 0.59 -38.08
C GLY A 698 -23.09 1.84 -37.38
N GLY A 699 -23.80 2.44 -36.43
CA GLY A 699 -23.41 3.67 -35.75
C GLY A 699 -23.74 4.93 -36.54
N GLY A 700 -23.99 6.03 -35.80
CA GLY A 700 -24.39 7.33 -36.35
C GLY A 700 -25.82 7.73 -35.96
N THR A 701 -25.92 8.44 -34.84
CA THR A 701 -27.06 9.29 -34.43
C THR A 701 -26.53 10.55 -33.82
#